data_AF-A0AAE6NKR2-F1
#
_entry.id   AF-A0AAE6NKR2-F1
#
_cell.length_a   1.000
_cell.length_b   1.000
_cell.length_c   1.000
_cell.angle_alpha   90.00
_cell.angle_beta   90.00
_cell.angle_gamma   90.00
#
_symmetry.space_group_name_H-M   'P 1'
#
loop_
_entity.id
_entity.type
_entity.pdbx_description
1 polymer ?
#
loop_
_entity_poly.entity_id
_entity_poly.type
_entity_poly.pdbx_seq_one_letter_code
_entity_poly.pdbx_strand_id
1 'polypeptide(L)'
;MTLGVLAVLAMLFVMFAGFWTDWLWYRSVKYSSVFTTTLLTKIGLFFSFGVVMAAAVGVNIWLAHRLRPPLSAMSMEQQSLDRYRMSIAPFKKWALIAITAVIGLIAGASASGEWRTWLQWVNGVPFGKKDPQFGMDVAFYAFDLPWYRFLLSFGFACAVLCLVAAALTHYLYGGLRLTSPGSRATAAATGHLSVLLGIFVSLKAIAYWLDRYGLAVKSSGLKSADNWTGLRYVDANAYLPAKTILFFIAAICAVLFFATLWRRTWQLPVIGFGLMVLSAVLIGGLYPAIVQKFQVQPNEQAKEAPYIKQNIKATRDAYDIQDSEVTPYKGDYRPTGKADSQRLRDNADTTASMRLLDPNVVSPAFQQQQQVRGYYQFPSTLDVDRYKDEDGAEQDTVIGLRELNIAGIPERNWINDHFKYTHGYGAVAAKGTEASDGGGPKYTESDLPAKGQLGKYQQRVYYGEKTSQYSIVGGPQKELDYSDDSGEKSYSYQGKSGVNLGNPVNRAAYAVAFGEPQILYSGAIGDGSRILYNRTPKERVESVAPWLTIDGDAYPAVIDGRIKWIVDAYTTSNGYPYASRTTLGDSTADSLTDGQRAVVAQQNQVNYIRNSVKATVDAYDGSVKLYQWDDKDPVLKTWMKSFPGTVEKKSAISPALKEHLRYPQDLFKVQRQLLTTYHVTDPGTFYTGSERWQIPNDPTTKSGNAVPPYYLSMKMPDQKNRAFSLTTTFTPNKRDNLGAFMAVDANATSGEYGKIRLLKLPSETPVPGPQLVQSKFNSDPVIANELNILKKFGDSEIEYGNLLTVPLDGGLLYVEPVYLRGANTNYPLLKKVLVSYGDNKPVLEDSLKDALDVVFGKKAPSTGTEQPPGGGDTGQPPSDQTVQQALADAQKAYEEGEKARAGGDWAGYGEAQKKLKAALDRAAKASEKGGKPGS
;
A
#
# COMPACT_ATOMS: atom_id res chain seq x y z
N MET A 1 -20.56 40.17 27.36
CA MET A 1 -20.17 39.08 28.28
C MET A 1 -20.95 37.80 28.00
N THR A 2 -22.29 37.82 27.94
CA THR A 2 -23.14 36.63 27.69
C THR A 2 -22.77 35.86 26.42
N LEU A 3 -22.59 36.54 25.29
CA LEU A 3 -22.12 35.91 24.04
C LEU A 3 -20.74 35.23 24.19
N GLY A 4 -19.84 35.82 24.97
CA GLY A 4 -18.52 35.25 25.25
C GLY A 4 -18.60 33.99 26.12
N VAL A 5 -19.45 34.01 27.15
CA VAL A 5 -19.71 32.83 28.00
C VAL A 5 -20.34 31.71 27.17
N LEU A 6 -21.33 32.02 26.33
CA LEU A 6 -21.95 31.03 25.44
C LEU A 6 -20.95 30.46 24.43
N ALA A 7 -20.07 31.28 23.85
CA ALA A 7 -19.03 30.80 22.94
C ALA A 7 -18.05 29.85 23.64
N VAL A 8 -17.63 30.17 24.87
CA VAL A 8 -16.75 29.29 25.67
C VAL A 8 -17.46 27.99 26.03
N LEU A 9 -18.72 28.05 26.47
CA LEU A 9 -19.49 26.85 26.78
C LEU A 9 -19.73 25.97 25.55
N ALA A 10 -20.01 26.57 24.39
CA ALA A 10 -20.14 25.86 23.13
C ALA A 10 -18.82 25.17 22.74
N MET A 11 -17.69 25.87 22.86
CA MET A 11 -16.36 25.30 22.62
C MET A 11 -16.07 24.12 23.56
N LEU A 12 -16.34 24.28 24.87
CA LEU A 12 -16.18 23.21 25.84
C LEU A 12 -17.09 22.02 25.55
N PHE A 13 -18.33 22.27 25.12
CA PHE A 13 -19.25 21.21 24.73
C PHE A 13 -18.80 20.48 23.47
N VAL A 14 -18.26 21.18 22.45
CA VAL A 14 -17.69 20.55 21.25
C VAL A 14 -16.49 19.66 21.63
N MET A 15 -15.60 20.14 22.50
CA MET A 15 -14.48 19.33 23.01
C MET A 15 -14.96 18.11 23.80
N PHE A 16 -15.96 18.30 24.66
CA PHE A 16 -16.60 17.22 25.40
C PHE A 16 -17.25 16.21 24.48
N ALA A 17 -18.00 16.66 23.47
CA ALA A 17 -18.70 15.82 22.52
C ALA A 17 -17.73 14.89 21.80
N GLY A 18 -16.65 15.42 21.22
CA GLY A 18 -15.62 14.60 20.56
C GLY A 18 -14.99 13.56 21.50
N PHE A 19 -14.56 13.99 22.68
CA PHE A 19 -14.00 13.08 23.69
C PHE A 19 -14.99 11.98 24.12
N TRP A 20 -16.24 12.37 24.36
CA TRP A 20 -17.30 11.48 24.85
C TRP A 20 -17.70 10.46 23.79
N THR A 21 -17.88 10.89 22.53
CA THR A 21 -18.22 10.00 21.41
C THR A 21 -17.09 9.01 21.13
N ASP A 22 -15.83 9.44 21.20
CA ASP A 22 -14.68 8.54 21.01
C ASP A 22 -14.64 7.50 22.13
N TRP A 23 -14.75 7.92 23.38
CA TRP A 23 -14.76 7.01 24.52
C TRP A 23 -15.90 5.97 24.44
N LEU A 24 -17.11 6.43 24.09
CA LEU A 24 -18.26 5.54 23.88
C LEU A 24 -18.02 4.55 22.73
N TRP A 25 -17.37 4.98 21.65
CA TRP A 25 -17.00 4.10 20.55
C TRP A 25 -16.07 2.98 21.01
N TYR A 26 -14.95 3.31 21.66
CA TYR A 26 -13.98 2.33 22.14
C TYR A 26 -14.60 1.35 23.15
N ARG A 27 -15.55 1.83 23.95
CA ARG A 27 -16.34 0.99 24.86
C ARG A 27 -17.25 0.02 24.09
N SER A 28 -17.86 0.46 22.98
CA SER A 28 -18.72 -0.39 22.15
C SER A 28 -17.95 -1.55 21.49
N VAL A 29 -16.69 -1.32 21.10
CA VAL A 29 -15.83 -2.34 20.48
C VAL A 29 -15.01 -3.16 21.48
N LYS A 30 -15.10 -2.86 22.79
CA LYS A 30 -14.34 -3.51 23.88
C LYS A 30 -12.82 -3.25 23.87
N TYR A 31 -12.36 -2.16 23.26
CA TYR A 31 -10.95 -1.72 23.23
C TYR A 31 -10.72 -0.43 24.06
N SER A 32 -11.49 -0.20 25.12
CA SER A 32 -11.33 0.98 26.00
C SER A 32 -9.93 1.10 26.62
N SER A 33 -9.20 -0.01 26.77
CA SER A 33 -7.81 0.00 27.24
C SER A 33 -6.87 0.74 26.30
N VAL A 34 -7.09 0.66 24.98
CA VAL A 34 -6.28 1.35 23.96
C VAL A 34 -6.48 2.86 24.06
N PHE A 35 -7.73 3.30 24.15
CA PHE A 35 -8.06 4.72 24.32
C PHE A 35 -7.48 5.28 25.62
N THR A 36 -7.74 4.61 26.75
CA THR A 36 -7.30 5.08 28.07
C THR A 36 -5.78 5.10 28.20
N THR A 37 -5.07 4.06 27.73
CA THR A 37 -3.61 4.01 27.77
C THR A 37 -2.99 5.09 26.89
N THR A 38 -3.52 5.28 25.67
CA THR A 38 -3.04 6.33 24.76
C THR A 38 -3.28 7.72 25.34
N LEU A 39 -4.49 7.97 25.84
CA LEU A 39 -4.88 9.26 26.42
C LEU A 39 -4.06 9.58 27.67
N LEU A 40 -3.95 8.65 28.62
CA LEU A 40 -3.18 8.87 29.85
C LEU A 40 -1.70 9.10 29.56
N THR A 41 -1.14 8.40 28.57
CA THR A 41 0.23 8.65 28.10
C THR A 41 0.38 10.04 27.52
N LYS A 42 -0.54 10.46 26.61
CA LYS A 42 -0.54 11.81 26.04
C LYS A 42 -0.66 12.90 27.10
N ILE A 43 -1.58 12.74 28.05
CA ILE A 43 -1.78 13.64 29.20
C ILE A 43 -0.52 13.69 30.06
N GLY A 44 0.06 12.54 30.39
CA GLY A 44 1.29 12.44 31.19
C GLY A 44 2.46 13.16 30.53
N LEU A 45 2.68 12.95 29.23
CA LEU A 45 3.72 13.64 28.45
C LEU A 45 3.42 15.14 28.34
N PHE A 46 2.17 15.51 28.08
CA PHE A 46 1.74 16.91 28.00
C PHE A 46 2.08 17.70 29.27
N PHE A 47 1.65 17.19 30.42
CA PHE A 47 1.88 17.87 31.69
C PHE A 47 3.34 17.79 32.13
N SER A 48 4.01 16.64 32.01
CA SER A 48 5.40 16.51 32.43
C SER A 48 6.33 17.45 31.65
N PHE A 49 6.32 17.42 30.32
CA PHE A 49 7.18 18.27 29.50
C PHE A 49 6.71 19.73 29.47
N GLY A 50 5.40 19.97 29.53
CA GLY A 50 4.85 21.32 29.58
C GLY A 50 5.22 22.04 30.88
N VAL A 51 5.10 21.37 32.04
CA VAL A 51 5.51 21.92 33.34
C VAL A 51 7.02 22.11 33.40
N VAL A 52 7.82 21.14 32.94
CA VAL A 52 9.28 21.29 32.90
C VAL A 52 9.70 22.48 32.06
N MET A 53 9.12 22.68 30.87
CA MET A 53 9.42 23.82 30.01
C MET A 53 8.99 25.15 30.65
N ALA A 54 7.74 25.22 31.15
CA ALA A 54 7.22 26.43 31.79
C ALA A 54 8.05 26.82 33.02
N ALA A 55 8.42 25.84 33.86
CA ALA A 55 9.27 26.04 35.01
C ALA A 55 10.68 26.48 34.61
N ALA A 56 11.30 25.83 33.63
CA ALA A 56 12.63 26.20 33.17
C ALA A 56 12.67 27.64 32.65
N VAL A 57 11.77 28.01 31.74
CA VAL A 57 11.70 29.38 31.21
C VAL A 57 11.33 30.39 32.30
N GLY A 58 10.36 30.07 33.16
CA GLY A 58 9.90 30.94 34.24
C GLY A 58 10.97 31.22 35.29
N VAL A 59 11.70 30.19 35.72
CA VAL A 59 12.84 30.32 36.64
C VAL A 59 13.93 31.19 36.02
N ASN A 60 14.23 31.02 34.73
CA ASN A 60 15.25 31.83 34.05
C ASN A 60 14.84 33.31 33.89
N ILE A 61 13.58 33.59 33.58
CA ILE A 61 13.07 34.99 33.55
C ILE A 61 13.10 35.59 34.96
N TRP A 62 12.63 34.86 35.97
CA TRP A 62 12.64 35.31 37.35
C TRP A 62 14.07 35.59 37.85
N LEU A 63 14.99 34.68 37.57
CA LEU A 63 16.40 34.81 37.95
C LEU A 63 17.06 35.99 37.24
N ALA A 64 16.84 36.14 35.92
CA ALA A 64 17.34 37.30 35.17
C ALA A 64 16.81 38.63 35.73
N HIS A 65 15.53 38.68 36.12
CA HIS A 65 14.95 39.86 36.75
C HIS A 65 15.53 40.14 38.14
N ARG A 66 15.78 39.09 38.94
CA ARG A 66 16.39 39.22 40.27
C ARG A 66 17.83 39.71 40.19
N LEU A 67 18.56 39.31 39.15
CA LEU A 67 19.95 39.68 38.89
C LEU A 67 20.11 41.05 38.20
N ARG A 68 19.04 41.86 38.10
CA ARG A 68 19.09 43.19 37.50
C ARG A 68 19.98 44.16 38.32
N PRO A 69 20.67 45.11 37.67
CA PRO A 69 21.43 46.13 38.38
C PRO A 69 20.49 47.08 39.18
N PRO A 70 20.89 47.53 40.39
CA PRO A 70 20.06 48.40 41.23
C PRO A 70 19.90 49.83 40.71
N LEU A 71 20.78 50.30 39.82
CA LEU A 71 20.72 51.62 39.18
C LEU A 71 20.73 51.44 37.64
N SER A 72 19.64 51.80 36.97
CA SER A 72 19.58 51.95 35.51
C SER A 72 20.37 53.19 35.11
N ALA A 73 21.43 53.03 34.30
CA ALA A 73 22.19 54.18 33.82
C ALA A 73 21.32 54.99 32.84
N MET A 74 21.33 56.31 32.95
CA MET A 74 20.57 57.22 32.07
C MET A 74 21.18 57.26 30.66
N SER A 75 21.02 56.19 29.88
CA SER A 75 21.29 56.19 28.43
C SER A 75 19.98 56.36 27.63
N MET A 76 20.06 56.95 26.45
CA MET A 76 18.92 57.13 25.52
C MET A 76 18.23 55.78 25.18
N GLU A 77 19.00 54.69 25.09
CA GLU A 77 18.50 53.32 24.91
C GLU A 77 17.68 52.83 26.12
N GLN A 78 18.07 53.17 27.35
CA GLN A 78 17.32 52.79 28.55
C GLN A 78 16.05 53.64 28.74
N GLN A 79 16.06 54.90 28.32
CA GLN A 79 14.87 55.77 28.36
C GLN A 79 13.75 55.32 27.41
N SER A 80 14.07 54.75 26.25
CA SER A 80 13.06 54.17 25.35
C SER A 80 12.46 52.89 25.93
N LEU A 81 13.29 52.07 26.58
CA LEU A 81 12.87 50.85 27.29
C LEU A 81 12.07 51.14 28.57
N ASP A 82 12.27 52.29 29.21
CA ASP A 82 11.50 52.69 30.41
C ASP A 82 10.00 52.82 30.13
N ARG A 83 9.59 53.25 28.93
CA ARG A 83 8.16 53.24 28.54
C ARG A 83 7.58 51.83 28.51
N TYR A 84 8.32 50.86 27.95
CA TYR A 84 7.91 49.46 27.94
C TYR A 84 7.89 48.85 29.34
N ARG A 85 8.87 49.19 30.19
CA ARG A 85 8.91 48.76 31.61
C ARG A 85 7.71 49.28 32.38
N MET A 86 7.35 50.55 32.22
CA MET A 86 6.20 51.16 32.91
C MET A 86 4.86 50.52 32.49
N SER A 87 4.70 50.16 31.22
CA SER A 87 3.50 49.45 30.74
C SER A 87 3.39 48.00 31.25
N ILE A 88 4.51 47.30 31.43
CA ILE A 88 4.54 45.90 31.90
C ILE A 88 4.55 45.80 33.44
N ALA A 89 5.09 46.81 34.13
CA ALA A 89 5.24 46.84 35.59
C ALA A 89 3.98 46.44 36.40
N PRO A 90 2.77 46.95 36.11
CA PRO A 90 1.57 46.59 36.87
C PRO A 90 1.14 45.13 36.67
N PHE A 91 1.44 44.52 35.52
CA PHE A 91 1.00 43.17 35.17
C PHE A 91 2.13 42.13 35.16
N LYS A 92 3.35 42.48 35.58
CA LYS A 92 4.56 41.67 35.40
C LYS A 92 4.44 40.21 35.88
N LYS A 93 3.74 39.95 36.99
CA LYS A 93 3.54 38.59 37.52
C LYS A 93 2.60 37.78 36.63
N TRP A 94 1.51 38.40 36.18
CA TRP A 94 0.54 37.80 35.27
C TRP A 94 1.10 37.61 33.86
N ALA A 95 1.89 38.57 33.36
CA ALA A 95 2.58 38.45 32.09
C ALA A 95 3.60 37.29 32.10
N LEU A 96 4.36 37.12 33.19
CA LEU A 96 5.28 35.98 33.36
C LEU A 96 4.52 34.64 33.32
N ILE A 97 3.45 34.53 34.11
CA ILE A 97 2.62 33.32 34.15
C ILE A 97 2.02 33.04 32.77
N ALA A 98 1.48 34.05 32.09
CA ALA A 98 0.89 33.91 30.77
C ALA A 98 1.91 33.43 29.72
N ILE A 99 3.10 34.07 29.65
CA ILE A 99 4.15 33.69 28.69
C ILE A 99 4.65 32.27 28.95
N THR A 100 4.95 31.94 30.22
CA THR A 100 5.46 30.61 30.58
C THR A 100 4.41 29.52 30.41
N ALA A 101 3.13 29.82 30.67
CA ALA A 101 2.02 28.92 30.40
C ALA A 101 1.88 28.66 28.90
N VAL A 102 1.90 29.69 28.05
CA VAL A 102 1.79 29.51 26.59
C VAL A 102 2.94 28.67 26.05
N ILE A 103 4.18 28.95 26.46
CA ILE A 103 5.35 28.16 26.05
C ILE A 103 5.24 26.72 26.56
N GLY A 104 4.80 26.53 27.81
CA GLY A 104 4.55 25.22 28.41
C GLY A 104 3.47 24.43 27.68
N LEU A 105 2.36 25.06 27.29
CA LEU A 105 1.27 24.42 26.54
C LEU A 105 1.74 23.96 25.15
N ILE A 106 2.54 24.78 24.46
CA ILE A 106 3.11 24.41 23.14
C ILE A 106 4.08 23.23 23.29
N ALA A 107 4.97 23.28 24.29
CA ALA A 107 5.92 22.20 24.54
C ALA A 107 5.24 20.89 24.97
N GLY A 108 4.23 20.98 25.84
CA GLY A 108 3.40 19.85 26.25
C GLY A 108 2.64 19.25 25.06
N ALA A 109 2.02 20.09 24.22
CA ALA A 109 1.33 19.63 23.01
C ALA A 109 2.27 18.88 22.07
N SER A 110 3.47 19.43 21.83
CA SER A 110 4.51 18.76 21.02
C SER A 110 4.93 17.42 21.64
N ALA A 111 5.18 17.36 22.95
CA ALA A 111 5.59 16.14 23.64
C ALA A 111 4.49 15.07 23.65
N SER A 112 3.22 15.47 23.71
CA SER A 112 2.08 14.52 23.66
C SER A 112 2.01 13.74 22.35
N GLY A 113 2.58 14.27 21.26
CA GLY A 113 2.71 13.58 19.98
C GLY A 113 3.61 12.35 20.03
N GLU A 114 4.58 12.31 20.95
CA GLU A 114 5.61 11.27 21.08
C GLU A 114 5.18 10.08 21.95
N TRP A 115 3.87 9.90 22.16
CA TRP A 115 3.33 8.82 22.98
C TRP A 115 3.78 7.42 22.51
N ARG A 116 3.95 7.22 21.20
CA ARG A 116 4.43 5.95 20.62
C ARG A 116 5.88 5.69 21.00
N THR A 117 6.74 6.68 20.80
CA THR A 117 8.16 6.65 21.15
C THR A 117 8.34 6.34 22.63
N TRP A 118 7.55 6.97 23.49
CA TRP A 118 7.54 6.69 24.93
C TRP A 118 7.11 5.24 25.25
N LEU A 119 5.98 4.77 24.71
CA LEU A 119 5.50 3.41 24.99
C LEU A 119 6.46 2.33 24.48
N GLN A 120 7.05 2.53 23.31
CA GLN A 120 8.07 1.62 22.77
C GLN A 120 9.33 1.59 23.62
N TRP A 121 9.77 2.74 24.14
CA TRP A 121 10.90 2.84 25.04
C TRP A 121 10.65 2.12 26.38
N VAL A 122 9.52 2.40 27.05
CA VAL A 122 9.20 1.81 28.37
C VAL A 122 8.95 0.30 28.27
N ASN A 123 8.35 -0.17 27.18
CA ASN A 123 7.92 -1.56 27.03
C ASN A 123 8.84 -2.39 26.10
N GLY A 124 9.99 -1.84 25.71
CA GLY A 124 10.88 -2.41 24.71
C GLY A 124 11.23 -3.88 24.95
N VAL A 125 11.23 -4.66 23.88
CA VAL A 125 11.65 -6.08 23.87
C VAL A 125 12.89 -6.20 22.98
N PRO A 126 13.97 -6.87 23.44
CA PRO A 126 15.16 -7.05 22.62
C PRO A 126 14.88 -7.88 21.37
N PHE A 127 15.56 -7.55 20.28
CA PHE A 127 15.48 -8.32 19.03
C PHE A 127 16.33 -9.59 19.09
N GLY A 128 17.32 -9.65 19.98
CA GLY A 128 18.28 -10.74 20.05
C GLY A 128 19.31 -10.69 18.91
N LYS A 129 19.39 -9.56 18.21
CA LYS A 129 20.31 -9.30 17.10
C LYS A 129 21.10 -8.04 17.42
N LYS A 130 22.42 -8.11 17.26
CA LYS A 130 23.33 -7.01 17.56
C LYS A 130 23.83 -6.36 16.28
N ASP A 131 24.01 -5.05 16.33
CA ASP A 131 24.64 -4.32 15.25
C ASP A 131 26.15 -4.69 15.16
N PRO A 132 26.71 -4.77 13.94
CA PRO A 132 28.08 -5.23 13.73
C PRO A 132 29.17 -4.25 14.17
N GLN A 133 28.84 -2.97 14.42
CA GLN A 133 29.83 -1.92 14.69
C GLN A 133 29.95 -1.57 16.16
N PHE A 134 28.84 -1.47 16.88
CA PHE A 134 28.74 -1.05 18.27
C PHE A 134 28.34 -2.20 19.21
N GLY A 135 27.86 -3.34 18.68
CA GLY A 135 27.47 -4.51 19.47
C GLY A 135 26.19 -4.31 20.31
N MET A 136 25.41 -3.28 19.99
CA MET A 136 24.13 -2.95 20.64
C MET A 136 23.00 -3.73 19.98
N ASP A 137 22.00 -4.12 20.77
CA ASP A 137 20.81 -4.78 20.22
C ASP A 137 20.04 -3.84 19.28
N VAL A 138 19.37 -4.38 18.25
CA VAL A 138 18.52 -3.59 17.35
C VAL A 138 17.45 -2.80 18.13
N ALA A 139 16.97 -3.29 19.27
CA ALA A 139 16.03 -2.57 20.14
C ALA A 139 16.55 -1.21 20.59
N PHE A 140 17.87 -1.05 20.78
CA PHE A 140 18.45 0.24 21.12
C PHE A 140 18.21 1.28 20.01
N TYR A 141 18.34 0.87 18.75
CA TYR A 141 18.13 1.75 17.61
C TYR A 141 16.65 1.96 17.29
N ALA A 142 15.81 0.94 17.50
CA ALA A 142 14.39 0.97 17.23
C ALA A 142 13.58 1.71 18.31
N PHE A 143 13.96 1.61 19.58
CA PHE A 143 13.15 2.07 20.72
C PHE A 143 13.87 3.12 21.59
N ASP A 144 15.13 2.88 21.98
CA ASP A 144 15.84 3.76 22.94
C ASP A 144 16.35 5.05 22.29
N LEU A 145 17.04 4.93 21.16
CA LEU A 145 17.69 6.04 20.46
C LEU A 145 16.69 7.13 20.02
N PRO A 146 15.50 6.81 19.48
CA PRO A 146 14.48 7.82 19.19
C PRO A 146 14.06 8.62 20.44
N TRP A 147 13.86 7.94 21.58
CA TRP A 147 13.50 8.60 22.83
C TRP A 147 14.62 9.52 23.34
N TYR A 148 15.88 9.07 23.31
CA TYR A 148 17.02 9.91 23.70
C TYR A 148 17.20 11.13 22.79
N ARG A 149 16.92 10.97 21.49
CA ARG A 149 16.93 12.09 20.54
C ARG A 149 15.82 13.08 20.79
N PHE A 150 14.62 12.61 21.15
CA PHE A 150 13.54 13.48 21.57
C PHE A 150 13.92 14.29 22.83
N LEU A 151 14.46 13.64 23.87
CA LEU A 151 14.93 14.32 25.09
C LEU A 151 16.01 15.37 24.79
N LEU A 152 16.96 15.07 23.91
CA LEU A 152 17.96 16.06 23.48
C LEU A 152 17.33 17.23 22.73
N SER A 153 16.40 16.95 21.82
CA SER A 153 15.71 18.00 21.02
C SER A 153 14.89 18.92 21.91
N PHE A 154 14.16 18.35 22.87
CA PHE A 154 13.46 19.08 23.92
C PHE A 154 14.45 19.89 24.79
N GLY A 155 15.57 19.29 25.20
CA GLY A 155 16.61 19.97 25.97
C GLY A 155 17.21 21.17 25.24
N PHE A 156 17.48 21.04 23.93
CA PHE A 156 17.95 22.16 23.10
C PHE A 156 16.90 23.26 23.00
N ALA A 157 15.64 22.92 22.71
CA ALA A 157 14.56 23.89 22.67
C ALA A 157 14.42 24.62 24.01
N CYS A 158 14.47 23.89 25.13
CA CYS A 158 14.43 24.44 26.47
C CYS A 158 15.61 25.38 26.73
N ALA A 159 16.84 24.98 26.41
CA ALA A 159 18.04 25.80 26.60
C ALA A 159 17.99 27.08 25.77
N VAL A 160 17.58 27.00 24.49
CA VAL A 160 17.45 28.15 23.60
C VAL A 160 16.36 29.11 24.08
N LEU A 161 15.18 28.60 24.45
CA LEU A 161 14.10 29.43 24.96
C LEU A 161 14.48 30.10 26.28
N CYS A 162 15.15 29.38 27.18
CA CYS A 162 15.68 29.96 28.41
C CYS A 162 16.73 31.04 28.12
N LEU A 163 17.64 30.80 27.16
CA LEU A 163 18.67 31.75 26.76
C LEU A 163 18.06 33.03 26.18
N VAL A 164 17.10 32.90 25.24
CA VAL A 164 16.39 34.03 24.64
C VAL A 164 15.60 34.79 25.70
N ALA A 165 14.84 34.10 26.54
CA ALA A 165 14.04 34.72 27.59
C ALA A 165 14.92 35.45 28.63
N ALA A 166 16.04 34.85 29.03
CA ALA A 166 17.01 35.45 29.94
C ALA A 166 17.71 36.66 29.30
N ALA A 167 18.12 36.56 28.03
CA ALA A 167 18.77 37.65 27.30
C ALA A 167 17.83 38.84 27.11
N LEU A 168 16.58 38.60 26.69
CA LEU A 168 15.55 39.64 26.57
C LEU A 168 15.26 40.30 27.92
N THR A 169 15.19 39.52 29.00
CA THR A 169 14.98 40.07 30.35
C THR A 169 16.16 40.92 30.81
N HIS A 170 17.39 40.45 30.58
CA HIS A 170 18.60 41.23 30.89
C HIS A 170 18.72 42.48 30.03
N TYR A 171 18.34 42.44 28.75
CA TYR A 171 18.28 43.61 27.89
C TYR A 171 17.21 44.61 28.38
N LEU A 172 15.99 44.11 28.60
CA LEU A 172 14.87 44.92 29.06
C LEU A 172 15.16 45.59 30.39
N TYR A 173 15.83 44.96 31.36
CA TYR A 173 16.14 45.54 32.68
C TYR A 173 17.58 46.08 32.82
N GLY A 174 18.32 46.25 31.71
CA GLY A 174 19.60 46.97 31.67
C GLY A 174 20.83 46.18 32.11
N GLY A 175 20.73 44.86 32.26
CA GLY A 175 21.82 43.91 32.48
C GLY A 175 22.64 43.59 31.22
N LEU A 176 22.06 43.76 30.03
CA LEU A 176 22.72 43.76 28.70
C LEU A 176 22.49 45.12 28.01
N ARG A 177 23.51 45.68 27.38
CA ARG A 177 23.46 46.99 26.68
C ARG A 177 24.15 46.88 25.32
N LEU A 178 23.51 47.37 24.25
CA LEU A 178 24.06 47.26 22.89
C LEU A 178 24.88 48.48 22.48
N THR A 179 24.53 49.68 22.97
CA THR A 179 25.11 50.94 22.45
C THR A 179 25.86 51.81 23.47
N SER A 180 26.04 51.35 24.71
CA SER A 180 26.62 52.15 25.80
C SER A 180 28.16 52.08 25.87
N PRO A 181 28.89 53.20 26.07
CA PRO A 181 30.34 53.20 26.33
C PRO A 181 30.68 52.49 27.65
N GLY A 182 31.61 51.53 27.65
CA GLY A 182 32.00 50.73 28.82
C GLY A 182 31.56 49.27 28.75
N SER A 183 31.44 48.59 29.91
CA SER A 183 31.06 47.17 29.97
C SER A 183 29.64 46.94 29.42
N ARG A 184 29.53 46.19 28.33
CA ARG A 184 28.27 45.91 27.62
C ARG A 184 27.35 44.91 28.33
N ALA A 185 27.85 44.21 29.35
CA ALA A 185 27.08 43.28 30.18
C ALA A 185 27.48 43.39 31.65
N THR A 186 26.52 43.17 32.56
CA THR A 186 26.82 43.04 34.01
C THR A 186 27.46 41.69 34.32
N ALA A 187 28.18 41.60 35.44
CA ALA A 187 28.77 40.32 35.89
C ALA A 187 27.70 39.24 36.13
N ALA A 188 26.54 39.62 36.66
CA ALA A 188 25.43 38.71 36.90
C ALA A 188 24.75 38.24 35.59
N ALA A 189 24.55 39.13 34.62
CA ALA A 189 24.07 38.75 33.29
C ALA A 189 25.07 37.84 32.56
N THR A 190 26.36 38.13 32.71
CA THR A 190 27.46 37.33 32.15
C THR A 190 27.45 35.90 32.71
N GLY A 191 27.39 35.74 34.03
CA GLY A 191 27.33 34.42 34.67
C GLY A 191 26.09 33.63 34.27
N HIS A 192 24.92 34.28 34.28
CA HIS A 192 23.65 33.61 33.94
C HIS A 192 23.62 33.09 32.50
N LEU A 193 23.97 33.94 31.52
CA LEU A 193 23.96 33.57 30.10
C LEU A 193 25.05 32.54 29.78
N SER A 194 26.20 32.61 30.46
CA SER A 194 27.27 31.63 30.27
C SER A 194 26.89 30.24 30.80
N VAL A 195 26.14 30.13 31.90
CA VAL A 195 25.60 28.85 32.37
C VAL A 195 24.62 28.25 31.36
N LEU A 196 23.71 29.06 30.80
CA LEU A 196 22.75 28.61 29.78
C LEU A 196 23.46 28.16 28.48
N LEU A 197 24.48 28.89 28.04
CA LEU A 197 25.34 28.49 26.92
C LEU A 197 26.14 27.22 27.26
N GLY A 198 26.63 27.09 28.49
CA GLY A 198 27.32 25.88 28.97
C GLY A 198 26.41 24.65 28.93
N ILE A 199 25.14 24.78 29.34
CA ILE A 199 24.13 23.72 29.22
C ILE A 199 23.89 23.38 27.74
N PHE A 200 23.70 24.39 26.89
CA PHE A 200 23.51 24.17 25.44
C PHE A 200 24.69 23.41 24.81
N VAL A 201 25.93 23.81 25.13
CA VAL A 201 27.14 23.14 24.63
C VAL A 201 27.30 21.74 25.23
N SER A 202 26.89 21.52 26.49
CA SER A 202 26.86 20.19 27.12
C SER A 202 25.90 19.25 26.42
N LEU A 203 24.68 19.73 26.09
CA LEU A 203 23.72 18.99 25.27
C LEU A 203 24.32 18.68 23.89
N LYS A 204 25.11 19.60 23.32
CA LYS A 204 25.81 19.36 22.05
C LYS A 204 26.89 18.30 22.14
N ALA A 205 27.63 18.23 23.25
CA ALA A 205 28.54 17.12 23.50
C ALA A 205 27.76 15.79 23.51
N ILE A 206 26.71 15.67 24.32
CA ILE A 206 25.88 14.45 24.38
C ILE A 206 25.31 14.10 22.99
N ALA A 207 24.87 15.09 22.22
CA ALA A 207 24.41 14.90 20.85
C ALA A 207 25.50 14.33 19.94
N TYR A 208 26.76 14.81 20.01
CA TYR A 208 27.86 14.21 19.25
C TYR A 208 28.12 12.76 19.63
N TRP A 209 27.94 12.39 20.90
CA TRP A 209 28.04 10.99 21.32
C TRP A 209 26.93 10.13 20.72
N LEU A 210 25.67 10.58 20.78
CA LEU A 210 24.55 9.83 20.22
C LEU A 210 24.54 9.80 18.68
N ASP A 211 25.06 10.84 18.02
CA ASP A 211 25.21 10.92 16.57
C ASP A 211 26.03 9.75 16.02
N ARG A 212 26.97 9.20 16.80
CA ARG A 212 27.77 8.02 16.41
C ARG A 212 26.89 6.81 16.12
N TYR A 213 25.98 6.49 17.03
CA TYR A 213 25.00 5.41 16.83
C TYR A 213 24.03 5.74 15.71
N GLY A 214 23.71 7.02 15.56
CA GLY A 214 22.89 7.53 14.47
C GLY A 214 23.37 7.16 13.07
N LEU A 215 24.68 6.94 12.88
CA LEU A 215 25.25 6.53 11.60
C LEU A 215 24.72 5.16 11.14
N ALA A 216 24.38 4.25 12.06
CA ALA A 216 23.90 2.91 11.73
C ALA A 216 22.49 2.90 11.13
N VAL A 217 21.68 3.92 11.43
CA VAL A 217 20.31 4.12 10.92
C VAL A 217 20.20 5.33 9.99
N LYS A 218 21.34 5.91 9.60
CA LYS A 218 21.40 7.05 8.68
C LYS A 218 21.20 6.53 7.25
N SER A 219 20.28 7.15 6.52
CA SER A 219 20.17 6.94 5.08
C SER A 219 21.12 7.86 4.33
N SER A 220 21.79 7.32 3.33
CA SER A 220 22.66 8.03 2.40
C SER A 220 22.42 7.50 0.99
N GLY A 221 22.91 8.21 -0.03
CA GLY A 221 22.93 7.66 -1.38
C GLY A 221 24.16 6.78 -1.58
N LEU A 222 23.96 5.55 -2.05
CA LEU A 222 25.01 4.76 -2.70
C LEU A 222 24.68 4.73 -4.20
N LYS A 223 25.69 4.85 -5.08
CA LYS A 223 25.45 4.84 -6.54
C LYS A 223 24.61 3.63 -6.99
N SER A 224 24.70 2.52 -6.26
CA SER A 224 23.99 1.30 -6.56
C SER A 224 22.69 1.03 -5.77
N ALA A 225 22.34 1.94 -4.86
CA ALA A 225 21.57 1.79 -3.62
C ALA A 225 20.77 3.06 -3.32
N ASP A 226 19.56 3.23 -3.87
CA ASP A 226 18.66 4.29 -3.42
C ASP A 226 18.28 4.01 -1.95
N ASN A 227 18.27 5.06 -1.12
CA ASN A 227 17.97 4.97 0.33
C ASN A 227 18.85 3.97 1.12
N TRP A 228 20.10 3.76 0.68
CA TRP A 228 21.13 3.01 1.41
C TRP A 228 21.19 3.42 2.88
N THR A 229 21.17 2.47 3.79
CA THR A 229 21.22 2.76 5.24
C THR A 229 22.32 1.96 5.92
N GLY A 230 23.02 2.60 6.85
CA GLY A 230 24.17 2.03 7.55
C GLY A 230 25.46 2.78 7.26
N LEU A 231 26.51 2.43 8.00
CA LEU A 231 27.81 3.09 7.86
C LEU A 231 28.44 2.74 6.51
N ARG A 232 29.03 3.74 5.86
CA ARG A 232 30.02 3.55 4.79
C ARG A 232 31.44 3.52 5.37
N TYR A 233 32.43 3.21 4.53
CA TYR A 233 33.83 3.27 4.93
C TYR A 233 34.22 4.62 5.55
N VAL A 234 33.79 5.73 4.94
CA VAL A 234 34.06 7.08 5.47
C VAL A 234 33.30 7.35 6.77
N ASP A 235 32.09 6.81 6.93
CA ASP A 235 31.34 6.97 8.18
C ASP A 235 32.05 6.31 9.35
N ALA A 236 32.54 5.08 9.16
CA ALA A 236 33.26 4.34 10.20
C ALA A 236 34.66 4.89 10.47
N ASN A 237 35.42 5.26 9.43
CA ASN A 237 36.83 5.61 9.57
C ASN A 237 37.11 7.12 9.67
N ALA A 238 36.15 7.98 9.30
CA ALA A 238 36.33 9.44 9.38
C ALA A 238 35.26 10.11 10.23
N TYR A 239 33.97 9.91 9.97
CA TYR A 239 32.90 10.57 10.73
C TYR A 239 32.84 10.11 12.18
N LEU A 240 33.01 8.81 12.46
CA LEU A 240 32.95 8.29 13.84
C LEU A 240 34.11 8.83 14.70
N PRO A 241 35.39 8.82 14.25
CA PRO A 241 36.46 9.53 14.96
C PRO A 241 36.20 11.04 15.08
N ALA A 242 35.73 11.70 14.02
CA ALA A 242 35.42 13.12 14.05
C ALA A 242 34.39 13.49 15.13
N LYS A 243 33.27 12.74 15.21
CA LYS A 243 32.25 12.92 16.24
C LYS A 243 32.80 12.70 17.65
N THR A 244 33.72 11.74 17.80
CA THR A 244 34.40 11.48 19.07
C THR A 244 35.30 12.64 19.50
N ILE A 245 36.08 13.21 18.57
CA ILE A 245 36.90 14.40 18.84
C ILE A 245 36.03 15.61 19.18
N LEU A 246 34.97 15.84 18.40
CA LEU A 246 34.03 16.95 18.63
C LEU A 246 33.29 16.84 19.97
N PHE A 247 33.01 15.63 20.44
CA PHE A 247 32.49 15.40 21.79
C PHE A 247 33.43 15.96 22.86
N PHE A 248 34.73 15.63 22.81
CA PHE A 248 35.70 16.14 23.78
C PHE A 248 35.90 17.65 23.68
N ILE A 249 35.97 18.20 22.46
CA ILE A 249 36.07 19.66 22.25
C ILE A 249 34.83 20.36 22.83
N ALA A 250 33.63 19.86 22.57
CA ALA A 250 32.40 20.42 23.11
C ALA A 250 32.35 20.31 24.64
N ALA A 251 32.78 19.19 25.22
CA ALA A 251 32.86 19.03 26.67
C ALA A 251 33.82 20.06 27.30
N ILE A 252 35.00 20.28 26.71
CA ILE A 252 35.94 21.31 27.17
C ILE A 252 35.31 22.70 27.05
N CYS A 253 34.64 23.00 25.93
CA CYS A 253 33.97 24.29 25.75
C CYS A 253 32.85 24.52 26.77
N ALA A 254 32.07 23.48 27.09
CA ALA A 254 31.05 23.54 28.13
C ALA A 254 31.68 23.89 29.50
N VAL A 255 32.78 23.23 29.86
CA VAL A 255 33.53 23.54 31.10
C VAL A 255 34.03 24.99 31.09
N LEU A 256 34.54 25.50 29.96
CA LEU A 256 34.96 26.90 29.84
C LEU A 256 33.80 27.88 30.05
N PHE A 257 32.61 27.57 29.52
CA PHE A 257 31.40 28.37 29.76
C PHE A 257 31.01 28.36 31.24
N PHE A 258 31.07 27.23 31.93
CA PHE A 258 30.84 27.20 33.38
C PHE A 258 31.95 27.92 34.17
N ALA A 259 33.19 27.87 33.71
CA ALA A 259 34.34 28.52 34.36
C ALA A 259 34.27 30.07 34.32
N THR A 260 33.47 30.65 33.44
CA THR A 260 33.21 32.10 33.40
C THR A 260 32.61 32.63 34.70
N LEU A 261 31.91 31.78 35.45
CA LEU A 261 31.30 32.14 36.72
C LEU A 261 32.35 32.68 37.71
N TRP A 262 33.57 32.13 37.67
CA TRP A 262 34.69 32.54 38.50
C TRP A 262 35.57 33.60 37.83
N ARG A 263 35.87 33.47 36.53
CA ARG A 263 36.82 34.37 35.83
C ARG A 263 36.21 35.67 35.29
N ARG A 264 34.88 35.78 35.23
CA ARG A 264 34.11 36.97 34.81
C ARG A 264 34.52 37.58 33.44
N THR A 265 35.07 36.77 32.54
CA THR A 265 35.54 37.19 31.19
C THR A 265 34.93 36.32 30.09
N TRP A 266 34.45 36.95 29.01
CA TRP A 266 33.83 36.27 27.86
C TRP A 266 34.84 35.75 26.83
N GLN A 267 36.09 36.20 26.89
CA GLN A 267 37.08 35.94 25.84
C GLN A 267 37.35 34.43 25.67
N LEU A 268 37.65 33.71 26.76
CA LEU A 268 38.02 32.29 26.67
C LEU A 268 36.90 31.37 26.17
N PRO A 269 35.64 31.45 26.66
CA PRO A 269 34.54 30.63 26.14
C PRO A 269 34.15 31.00 24.71
N VAL A 270 34.18 32.27 24.33
CA VAL A 270 33.85 32.69 22.96
C VAL A 270 34.92 32.21 21.98
N ILE A 271 36.20 32.31 22.34
CA ILE A 271 37.30 31.73 21.54
C ILE A 271 37.15 30.21 21.47
N GLY A 272 36.90 29.54 22.59
CA GLY A 272 36.66 28.09 22.63
C GLY A 272 35.50 27.66 21.75
N PHE A 273 34.36 28.36 21.83
CA PHE A 273 33.20 28.11 20.98
C PHE A 273 33.48 28.38 19.50
N GLY A 274 34.18 29.47 19.17
CA GLY A 274 34.62 29.77 17.81
C GLY A 274 35.54 28.67 17.26
N LEU A 275 36.49 28.19 18.05
CA LEU A 275 37.35 27.06 17.71
C LEU A 275 36.58 25.76 17.59
N MET A 276 35.56 25.51 18.41
CA MET A 276 34.67 24.35 18.30
C MET A 276 33.89 24.39 16.99
N VAL A 277 33.30 25.54 16.62
CA VAL A 277 32.59 25.71 15.34
C VAL A 277 33.54 25.51 14.17
N LEU A 278 34.74 26.12 14.22
CA LEU A 278 35.78 25.91 13.21
C LEU A 278 36.19 24.44 13.12
N SER A 279 36.43 23.78 14.25
CA SER A 279 36.78 22.36 14.33
C SER A 279 35.65 21.47 13.83
N ALA A 280 34.38 21.82 14.08
CA ALA A 280 33.24 21.09 13.56
C ALA A 280 33.18 21.12 12.03
N VAL A 281 33.53 22.25 11.41
CA VAL A 281 33.63 22.37 9.95
C VAL A 281 34.84 21.60 9.41
N LEU A 282 36.02 21.77 10.01
CA LEU A 282 37.26 21.14 9.55
C LEU A 282 37.25 19.62 9.77
N ILE A 283 37.03 19.17 11.01
CA ILE A 283 37.08 17.77 11.41
C ILE A 283 35.80 17.04 10.97
N GLY A 284 34.64 17.69 11.09
CA GLY A 284 33.35 17.08 10.76
C GLY A 284 32.99 17.13 9.27
N GLY A 285 33.56 18.04 8.49
CA GLY A 285 33.26 18.22 7.06
C GLY A 285 34.45 17.96 6.15
N LEU A 286 35.54 18.72 6.33
CA LEU A 286 36.70 18.68 5.42
C LEU A 286 37.46 17.35 5.50
N TYR A 287 37.73 16.83 6.70
CA TYR A 287 38.47 15.57 6.86
C TYR A 287 37.75 14.37 6.22
N PRO A 288 36.44 14.11 6.48
CA PRO A 288 35.69 13.08 5.76
C PRO A 288 35.69 13.25 4.24
N ALA A 289 35.61 14.50 3.74
CA ALA A 289 35.65 14.77 2.30
C ALA A 289 37.02 14.40 1.68
N ILE A 290 38.12 14.65 2.39
CA ILE A 290 39.46 14.23 1.97
C ILE A 290 39.54 12.70 1.92
N VAL A 291 39.07 12.00 2.96
CA VAL A 291 39.06 10.53 2.99
C VAL A 291 38.20 9.96 1.85
N GLN A 292 37.01 10.53 1.61
CA GLN A 292 36.14 10.13 0.50
C GLN A 292 36.84 10.29 -0.86
N LYS A 293 37.45 11.46 -1.11
CA LYS A 293 38.04 11.81 -2.41
C LYS A 293 39.33 11.05 -2.71
N PHE A 294 40.20 10.89 -1.71
CA PHE A 294 41.55 10.36 -1.94
C PHE A 294 41.76 8.92 -1.49
N GLN A 295 40.97 8.38 -0.56
CA GLN A 295 41.10 6.99 -0.11
C GLN A 295 39.99 6.08 -0.60
N VAL A 296 38.74 6.58 -0.67
CA VAL A 296 37.58 5.74 -1.03
C VAL A 296 37.33 5.76 -2.53
N GLN A 297 37.11 6.91 -3.15
CA GLN A 297 36.77 6.98 -4.59
C GLN A 297 37.73 6.21 -5.52
N PRO A 298 39.07 6.17 -5.29
CA PRO A 298 39.98 5.40 -6.14
C PRO A 298 39.79 3.88 -6.05
N ASN A 299 39.26 3.35 -4.95
CA ASN A 299 39.05 1.92 -4.72
C ASN A 299 37.76 1.66 -3.93
N GLU A 300 36.67 2.28 -4.37
CA GLU A 300 35.42 2.39 -3.61
C GLU A 300 34.77 1.01 -3.42
N GLN A 301 34.80 0.16 -4.47
CA GLN A 301 34.26 -1.20 -4.41
C GLN A 301 34.89 -2.03 -3.29
N ALA A 302 36.22 -2.09 -3.20
CA ALA A 302 36.91 -2.89 -2.18
C ALA A 302 36.72 -2.31 -0.77
N LYS A 303 36.69 -0.98 -0.64
CA LYS A 303 36.54 -0.30 0.65
C LYS A 303 35.11 -0.38 1.21
N GLU A 304 34.10 -0.34 0.35
CA GLU A 304 32.69 -0.39 0.74
C GLU A 304 32.15 -1.83 0.85
N ALA A 305 32.78 -2.83 0.21
CA ALA A 305 32.37 -4.24 0.24
C ALA A 305 31.96 -4.81 1.63
N PRO A 306 32.72 -4.60 2.73
CA PRO A 306 32.31 -5.13 4.04
C PRO A 306 31.04 -4.48 4.59
N TYR A 307 30.85 -3.18 4.36
CA TYR A 307 29.64 -2.46 4.73
C TYR A 307 28.47 -2.86 3.84
N ILE A 308 28.76 -3.13 2.57
CA ILE A 308 27.75 -3.61 1.63
C ILE A 308 27.19 -4.96 2.08
N LYS A 309 28.08 -5.89 2.44
CA LYS A 309 27.71 -7.19 2.99
C LYS A 309 26.82 -7.09 4.23
N GLN A 310 27.13 -6.16 5.14
CA GLN A 310 26.35 -5.94 6.36
C GLN A 310 24.94 -5.44 6.06
N ASN A 311 24.82 -4.46 5.16
CA ASN A 311 23.52 -3.94 4.74
C ASN A 311 22.70 -4.96 3.95
N ILE A 312 23.31 -5.75 3.05
CA ILE A 312 22.60 -6.85 2.37
C ILE A 312 22.01 -7.80 3.40
N LYS A 313 22.82 -8.23 4.39
CA LYS A 313 22.36 -9.12 5.45
C LYS A 313 21.24 -8.50 6.29
N ALA A 314 21.41 -7.25 6.74
CA ALA A 314 20.45 -6.56 7.59
C ALA A 314 19.15 -6.25 6.86
N THR A 315 19.20 -5.80 5.61
CA THR A 315 18.02 -5.54 4.78
C THR A 315 17.27 -6.84 4.51
N ARG A 316 17.97 -7.91 4.10
CA ARG A 316 17.31 -9.19 3.85
C ARG A 316 16.62 -9.73 5.10
N ASP A 317 17.27 -9.61 6.25
CA ASP A 317 16.70 -9.99 7.53
C ASP A 317 15.52 -9.10 7.94
N ALA A 318 15.65 -7.77 7.87
CA ALA A 318 14.63 -6.84 8.36
C ALA A 318 13.32 -6.87 7.55
N TYR A 319 13.34 -7.41 6.32
CA TYR A 319 12.17 -7.58 5.45
C TYR A 319 11.75 -9.04 5.23
N ASP A 320 12.36 -9.98 5.96
CA ASP A 320 12.05 -11.40 5.91
C ASP A 320 12.21 -12.03 4.51
N ILE A 321 13.29 -11.67 3.82
CA ILE A 321 13.66 -12.19 2.49
C ILE A 321 14.98 -12.95 2.51
N GLN A 322 15.60 -13.15 3.68
CA GLN A 322 16.89 -13.83 3.82
C GLN A 322 16.85 -15.29 3.35
N ASP A 323 15.72 -15.98 3.58
CA ASP A 323 15.53 -17.40 3.29
C ASP A 323 14.92 -17.65 1.89
N SER A 324 14.97 -16.66 1.00
CA SER A 324 14.50 -16.78 -0.38
C SER A 324 15.31 -17.84 -1.14
N GLU A 325 14.64 -18.83 -1.73
CA GLU A 325 15.31 -19.88 -2.52
C GLU A 325 15.44 -19.45 -3.98
N VAL A 326 16.67 -19.28 -4.46
CA VAL A 326 16.95 -18.91 -5.86
C VAL A 326 17.42 -20.14 -6.61
N THR A 327 16.68 -20.53 -7.65
CA THR A 327 17.03 -21.66 -8.52
C THR A 327 17.19 -21.20 -9.97
N PRO A 328 18.25 -21.62 -10.67
CA PRO A 328 18.35 -21.38 -12.12
C PRO A 328 17.22 -22.07 -12.86
N TYR A 329 16.58 -21.37 -13.80
CA TYR A 329 15.51 -21.89 -14.63
C TYR A 329 15.74 -21.49 -16.08
N LYS A 330 15.69 -22.44 -17.01
CA LYS A 330 16.02 -22.16 -18.42
C LYS A 330 14.99 -21.24 -19.09
N GLY A 331 13.71 -21.53 -18.90
CA GLY A 331 12.59 -20.73 -19.42
C GLY A 331 12.37 -20.83 -20.93
N ASP A 332 13.18 -21.59 -21.66
CA ASP A 332 13.23 -21.65 -23.12
C ASP A 332 12.93 -23.05 -23.68
N TYR A 333 12.43 -23.98 -22.85
CA TYR A 333 12.15 -25.34 -23.32
C TYR A 333 11.15 -25.33 -24.48
N ARG A 334 11.47 -26.10 -25.53
CA ARG A 334 10.63 -26.29 -26.71
C ARG A 334 10.32 -27.78 -26.87
N PRO A 335 9.05 -28.15 -27.16
CA PRO A 335 8.72 -29.54 -27.45
C PRO A 335 9.44 -30.02 -28.71
N THR A 336 10.11 -31.16 -28.66
CA THR A 336 10.89 -31.70 -29.80
C THR A 336 10.14 -32.76 -30.61
N GLY A 337 8.95 -33.17 -30.15
CA GLY A 337 8.08 -34.11 -30.84
C GLY A 337 6.72 -34.25 -30.17
N LYS A 338 5.85 -35.10 -30.74
CA LYS A 338 4.46 -35.30 -30.27
C LYS A 338 4.37 -35.77 -28.81
N ALA A 339 5.30 -36.62 -28.37
CA ALA A 339 5.34 -37.11 -26.99
C ALA A 339 5.61 -35.98 -25.98
N ASP A 340 6.53 -35.06 -26.31
CA ASP A 340 6.80 -33.88 -25.49
C ASP A 340 5.57 -32.97 -25.42
N SER A 341 4.94 -32.70 -26.56
CA SER A 341 3.74 -31.86 -26.61
C SER A 341 2.58 -32.47 -25.83
N GLN A 342 2.39 -33.79 -25.91
CA GLN A 342 1.37 -34.50 -25.15
C GLN A 342 1.63 -34.38 -23.64
N ARG A 343 2.88 -34.60 -23.20
CA ARG A 343 3.28 -34.45 -21.80
C ARG A 343 3.06 -33.02 -21.29
N LEU A 344 3.47 -32.00 -22.06
CA LEU A 344 3.27 -30.59 -21.72
C LEU A 344 1.78 -30.25 -21.59
N ARG A 345 0.97 -30.77 -22.51
CA ARG A 345 -0.47 -30.56 -22.49
C ARG A 345 -1.12 -31.18 -21.26
N ASP A 346 -0.77 -32.42 -20.93
CA ASP A 346 -1.33 -33.12 -19.75
C ASP A 346 -0.85 -32.44 -18.45
N ASN A 347 0.38 -31.91 -18.45
CA ASN A 347 0.92 -31.15 -17.33
C ASN A 347 0.31 -29.74 -17.19
N ALA A 348 -0.14 -29.10 -18.27
CA ALA A 348 -0.73 -27.76 -18.23
C ALA A 348 -1.97 -27.70 -17.31
N ASP A 349 -2.85 -28.70 -17.39
CA ASP A 349 -4.07 -28.78 -16.55
C ASP A 349 -3.73 -29.01 -15.08
N THR A 350 -2.58 -29.62 -14.78
CA THR A 350 -2.16 -29.99 -13.43
C THR A 350 -1.19 -29.00 -12.78
N THR A 351 -0.55 -28.14 -13.59
CA THR A 351 0.50 -27.21 -13.14
C THR A 351 -0.07 -25.95 -12.48
N ALA A 352 -1.11 -25.36 -13.04
CA ALA A 352 -1.73 -24.16 -12.46
C ALA A 352 -3.23 -24.09 -12.73
N SER A 353 -3.97 -23.56 -11.76
CA SER A 353 -5.38 -23.18 -11.91
C SER A 353 -5.47 -21.85 -12.64
N MET A 354 -5.36 -21.90 -13.97
CA MET A 354 -5.40 -20.68 -14.81
C MET A 354 -6.73 -19.95 -14.64
N ARG A 355 -6.68 -18.78 -14.01
CA ARG A 355 -7.89 -18.00 -13.72
C ARG A 355 -8.38 -17.33 -15.01
N LEU A 356 -9.58 -17.71 -15.43
CA LEU A 356 -10.28 -17.09 -16.55
C LEU A 356 -11.18 -15.94 -16.10
N LEU A 357 -11.61 -15.94 -14.84
CA LEU A 357 -12.43 -14.89 -14.24
C LEU A 357 -11.54 -13.92 -13.46
N ASP A 358 -11.21 -12.79 -14.08
CA ASP A 358 -10.30 -11.80 -13.52
C ASP A 358 -11.03 -10.87 -12.54
N PRO A 359 -10.64 -10.86 -11.24
CA PRO A 359 -11.29 -10.03 -10.22
C PRO A 359 -11.28 -8.51 -10.53
N ASN A 360 -10.37 -8.04 -11.38
CA ASN A 360 -10.24 -6.63 -11.71
C ASN A 360 -11.14 -6.19 -12.87
N VAL A 361 -11.65 -7.15 -13.66
CA VAL A 361 -12.48 -6.90 -14.84
C VAL A 361 -13.94 -7.24 -14.59
N VAL A 362 -14.23 -8.27 -13.79
CA VAL A 362 -15.56 -8.92 -13.76
C VAL A 362 -16.55 -8.28 -12.79
N SER A 363 -16.14 -7.29 -12.00
CA SER A 363 -17.04 -6.59 -11.06
C SER A 363 -18.32 -6.04 -11.73
N PRO A 364 -18.28 -5.40 -12.92
CA PRO A 364 -19.49 -4.97 -13.61
C PRO A 364 -20.42 -6.12 -14.00
N ALA A 365 -19.90 -7.33 -14.21
CA ALA A 365 -20.74 -8.52 -14.47
C ALA A 365 -21.47 -8.97 -13.20
N PHE A 366 -20.78 -8.97 -12.04
CA PHE A 366 -21.41 -9.19 -10.73
C PHE A 366 -22.46 -8.12 -10.44
N GLN A 367 -22.14 -6.85 -10.71
CA GLN A 367 -23.08 -5.75 -10.59
C GLN A 367 -24.33 -5.99 -11.45
N GLN A 368 -24.18 -6.18 -12.76
CA GLN A 368 -25.34 -6.30 -13.64
C GLN A 368 -26.21 -7.53 -13.33
N GLN A 369 -25.59 -8.67 -13.02
CA GLN A 369 -26.31 -9.94 -12.86
C GLN A 369 -26.81 -10.17 -11.44
N GLN A 370 -26.09 -9.66 -10.44
CA GLN A 370 -26.32 -9.98 -9.03
C GLN A 370 -26.67 -8.77 -8.16
N GLN A 371 -26.60 -7.52 -8.64
CA GLN A 371 -27.01 -6.35 -7.84
C GLN A 371 -28.48 -6.44 -7.41
N VAL A 372 -29.37 -6.85 -8.31
CA VAL A 372 -30.85 -6.96 -8.15
C VAL A 372 -31.58 -5.62 -7.88
N ARG A 373 -30.96 -4.67 -7.17
CA ARG A 373 -31.54 -3.39 -6.73
C ARG A 373 -30.51 -2.26 -6.76
N GLY A 374 -30.92 -1.06 -7.20
CA GLY A 374 -30.03 0.11 -7.34
C GLY A 374 -29.23 0.47 -6.08
N TYR A 375 -29.81 0.25 -4.90
CA TYR A 375 -29.18 0.51 -3.60
C TYR A 375 -28.14 -0.54 -3.16
N TYR A 376 -27.83 -1.54 -3.97
CA TYR A 376 -26.68 -2.42 -3.78
C TYR A 376 -25.56 -2.12 -4.78
N GLN A 377 -24.32 -2.44 -4.41
CA GLN A 377 -23.17 -2.38 -5.30
C GLN A 377 -22.08 -3.37 -4.89
N PHE A 378 -21.18 -3.67 -5.83
CA PHE A 378 -19.93 -4.39 -5.59
C PHE A 378 -18.74 -3.42 -5.67
N PRO A 379 -17.61 -3.74 -4.99
CA PRO A 379 -16.37 -2.98 -5.16
C PRO A 379 -15.84 -3.10 -6.59
N SER A 380 -15.04 -2.13 -7.03
CA SER A 380 -14.47 -2.09 -8.39
C SER A 380 -13.56 -3.28 -8.69
N THR A 381 -12.84 -3.74 -7.67
CA THR A 381 -12.00 -4.96 -7.68
C THR A 381 -12.62 -5.96 -6.72
N LEU A 382 -12.78 -7.21 -7.18
CA LEU A 382 -13.26 -8.31 -6.34
C LEU A 382 -12.10 -9.05 -5.69
N ASP A 383 -12.42 -9.95 -4.76
CA ASP A 383 -11.44 -10.73 -4.03
C ASP A 383 -11.28 -12.15 -4.56
N VAL A 384 -10.11 -12.73 -4.29
CA VAL A 384 -9.79 -14.11 -4.65
C VAL A 384 -9.58 -14.94 -3.38
N ASP A 385 -10.26 -16.08 -3.31
CA ASP A 385 -10.07 -17.04 -2.24
C ASP A 385 -10.15 -18.49 -2.76
N ARG A 386 -10.06 -19.46 -1.87
CA ARG A 386 -10.22 -20.88 -2.19
C ARG A 386 -11.41 -21.46 -1.43
N TYR A 387 -12.21 -22.23 -2.13
CA TYR A 387 -13.28 -23.02 -1.54
C TYR A 387 -13.19 -24.44 -2.08
N LYS A 388 -13.71 -25.40 -1.32
CA LYS A 388 -13.82 -26.78 -1.79
C LYS A 388 -15.02 -26.88 -2.72
N ASP A 389 -14.83 -27.56 -3.85
CA ASP A 389 -15.92 -27.95 -4.72
C ASP A 389 -16.72 -29.13 -4.14
N GLU A 390 -17.71 -29.60 -4.90
CA GLU A 390 -18.60 -30.71 -4.50
C GLU A 390 -17.84 -32.03 -4.32
N ASP A 391 -16.71 -32.20 -5.01
CA ASP A 391 -15.84 -33.37 -4.93
C ASP A 391 -14.76 -33.23 -3.83
N GLY A 392 -14.74 -32.09 -3.13
CA GLY A 392 -13.80 -31.77 -2.05
C GLY A 392 -12.43 -31.28 -2.53
N ALA A 393 -12.26 -31.01 -3.83
CA ALA A 393 -11.04 -30.44 -4.38
C ALA A 393 -11.02 -28.91 -4.20
N GLU A 394 -9.83 -28.35 -4.01
CA GLU A 394 -9.65 -26.90 -3.88
C GLU A 394 -9.91 -26.19 -5.21
N GLN A 395 -10.80 -25.20 -5.18
CA GLN A 395 -11.21 -24.39 -6.32
C GLN A 395 -10.94 -22.92 -6.03
N ASP A 396 -10.16 -22.28 -6.91
CA ASP A 396 -9.99 -20.83 -6.91
C ASP A 396 -11.34 -20.17 -7.20
N THR A 397 -11.75 -19.24 -6.36
CA THR A 397 -13.07 -18.59 -6.39
C THR A 397 -12.91 -17.07 -6.31
N VAL A 398 -13.65 -16.33 -7.13
CA VAL A 398 -13.78 -14.88 -7.02
C VAL A 398 -15.00 -14.58 -6.17
N ILE A 399 -14.84 -13.75 -5.13
CA ILE A 399 -15.88 -13.42 -4.15
C ILE A 399 -16.05 -11.90 -4.03
N GLY A 400 -17.30 -11.47 -3.86
CA GLY A 400 -17.65 -10.09 -3.53
C GLY A 400 -18.86 -10.03 -2.62
N LEU A 401 -19.03 -8.94 -1.88
CA LEU A 401 -20.22 -8.69 -1.08
C LEU A 401 -21.12 -7.69 -1.77
N ARG A 402 -22.44 -7.89 -1.67
CA ARG A 402 -23.39 -6.82 -2.01
C ARG A 402 -23.36 -5.80 -0.89
N GLU A 403 -22.68 -4.70 -1.14
CA GLU A 403 -22.61 -3.59 -0.21
C GLU A 403 -23.65 -2.52 -0.52
N LEU A 404 -23.90 -1.63 0.46
CA LEU A 404 -24.86 -0.56 0.29
C LEU A 404 -24.35 0.51 -0.68
N ASN A 405 -25.22 0.96 -1.57
CA ASN A 405 -25.01 2.10 -2.46
C ASN A 405 -26.02 3.21 -2.16
N ILE A 406 -25.59 4.22 -1.40
CA ILE A 406 -26.44 5.37 -1.04
C ILE A 406 -26.90 6.15 -2.28
N ALA A 407 -26.06 6.25 -3.32
CA ALA A 407 -26.41 6.98 -4.54
C ALA A 407 -27.52 6.28 -5.35
N GLY A 408 -27.72 4.99 -5.14
CA GLY A 408 -28.77 4.20 -5.78
C GLY A 408 -30.09 4.11 -5.00
N ILE A 409 -30.23 4.85 -3.88
CA ILE A 409 -31.49 4.96 -3.13
C ILE A 409 -32.47 5.84 -3.92
N PRO A 410 -33.70 5.36 -4.25
CA PRO A 410 -34.64 6.11 -5.09
C PRO A 410 -35.04 7.49 -4.56
N GLU A 411 -35.34 7.57 -3.26
CA GLU A 411 -35.81 8.78 -2.60
C GLU A 411 -34.89 9.10 -1.43
N ARG A 412 -33.91 9.98 -1.65
CA ARG A 412 -32.90 10.30 -0.65
C ARG A 412 -33.40 11.32 0.35
N ASN A 413 -33.33 10.95 1.63
CA ASN A 413 -33.58 11.84 2.76
C ASN A 413 -32.89 11.23 3.99
N TRP A 414 -32.77 12.00 5.07
CA TRP A 414 -32.06 11.57 6.28
C TRP A 414 -32.60 10.26 6.88
N ILE A 415 -33.92 10.02 6.83
CA ILE A 415 -34.51 8.77 7.32
C ILE A 415 -34.11 7.59 6.44
N ASN A 416 -34.19 7.74 5.12
CA ASN A 416 -33.82 6.68 4.20
C ASN A 416 -32.31 6.38 4.25
N ASP A 417 -31.47 7.41 4.25
CA ASP A 417 -30.01 7.29 4.24
C ASP A 417 -29.45 6.71 5.56
N HIS A 418 -30.14 6.91 6.69
CA HIS A 418 -29.60 6.52 8.01
C HIS A 418 -30.43 5.49 8.80
N PHE A 419 -31.71 5.27 8.50
CA PHE A 419 -32.58 4.34 9.26
C PHE A 419 -33.17 3.22 8.39
N LYS A 420 -33.57 3.51 7.14
CA LYS A 420 -34.17 2.48 6.27
C LYS A 420 -33.09 1.66 5.57
N TYR A 421 -32.18 2.30 4.85
CA TYR A 421 -31.11 1.65 4.10
C TYR A 421 -29.83 1.64 4.92
N THR A 422 -29.67 0.60 5.75
CA THR A 422 -28.59 0.55 6.74
C THR A 422 -27.50 -0.44 6.39
N HIS A 423 -27.74 -1.47 5.57
CA HIS A 423 -26.78 -2.55 5.36
C HIS A 423 -26.83 -3.11 3.92
N GLY A 424 -25.72 -3.75 3.52
CA GLY A 424 -25.64 -4.62 2.36
C GLY A 424 -26.14 -6.05 2.64
N TYR A 425 -26.14 -6.94 1.65
CA TYR A 425 -26.76 -8.26 1.80
C TYR A 425 -26.13 -9.41 0.98
N GLY A 426 -25.48 -10.34 1.67
CA GLY A 426 -25.03 -11.62 1.14
C GLY A 426 -23.69 -11.55 0.42
N ALA A 427 -23.01 -12.71 0.38
CA ALA A 427 -21.85 -12.92 -0.45
C ALA A 427 -22.27 -13.44 -1.83
N VAL A 428 -21.50 -13.11 -2.86
CA VAL A 428 -21.62 -13.66 -4.20
C VAL A 428 -20.27 -14.22 -4.58
N ALA A 429 -20.26 -15.46 -5.05
CA ALA A 429 -19.03 -16.17 -5.38
C ALA A 429 -19.17 -16.85 -6.74
N ALA A 430 -18.09 -16.88 -7.52
CA ALA A 430 -18.04 -17.55 -8.82
C ALA A 430 -16.71 -18.28 -9.01
N LYS A 431 -16.75 -19.36 -9.79
CA LYS A 431 -15.55 -20.15 -10.12
C LYS A 431 -14.53 -19.28 -10.86
N GLY A 432 -13.27 -19.32 -10.43
CA GLY A 432 -12.18 -18.57 -11.04
C GLY A 432 -11.72 -19.13 -12.40
N THR A 433 -11.85 -20.44 -12.62
CA THR A 433 -11.27 -21.15 -13.77
C THR A 433 -12.29 -21.50 -14.86
N GLU A 434 -13.57 -21.18 -14.65
CA GLU A 434 -14.66 -21.52 -15.56
C GLU A 434 -15.55 -20.30 -15.82
N ALA A 435 -16.01 -20.17 -17.06
CA ALA A 435 -17.09 -19.26 -17.42
C ALA A 435 -18.37 -20.05 -17.76
N SER A 436 -19.52 -19.39 -17.68
CA SER A 436 -20.78 -19.90 -18.23
C SER A 436 -20.74 -19.93 -19.76
N ASP A 437 -21.67 -20.64 -20.39
CA ASP A 437 -21.76 -20.78 -21.85
C ASP A 437 -21.86 -19.41 -22.59
N GLY A 438 -22.39 -18.39 -21.93
CA GLY A 438 -22.47 -17.03 -22.47
C GLY A 438 -21.19 -16.18 -22.31
N GLY A 439 -20.20 -16.67 -21.56
CA GLY A 439 -18.98 -15.94 -21.17
C GLY A 439 -19.09 -15.21 -19.83
N GLY A 440 -20.23 -15.27 -19.15
CA GLY A 440 -20.42 -14.64 -17.84
C GLY A 440 -19.85 -15.48 -16.69
N PRO A 441 -19.76 -14.92 -15.47
CA PRO A 441 -19.32 -15.67 -14.30
C PRO A 441 -20.18 -16.91 -14.02
N LYS A 442 -19.53 -18.03 -13.67
CA LYS A 442 -20.23 -19.24 -13.22
C LYS A 442 -20.34 -19.22 -11.69
N TYR A 443 -21.48 -18.76 -11.18
CA TYR A 443 -21.70 -18.56 -9.75
C TYR A 443 -21.80 -19.87 -8.98
N THR A 444 -21.21 -19.90 -7.79
CA THR A 444 -21.36 -20.95 -6.76
C THR A 444 -22.17 -20.46 -5.57
N GLU A 445 -22.31 -19.14 -5.41
CA GLU A 445 -23.19 -18.46 -4.45
C GLU A 445 -23.79 -17.23 -5.14
N SER A 446 -25.11 -17.15 -5.23
CA SER A 446 -25.83 -16.10 -6.00
C SER A 446 -27.23 -15.82 -5.45
N ASP A 447 -27.94 -14.89 -6.08
CA ASP A 447 -29.33 -14.46 -5.79
C ASP A 447 -29.50 -13.64 -4.50
N LEU A 448 -30.70 -13.09 -4.30
CA LEU A 448 -31.09 -12.30 -3.13
C LEU A 448 -32.37 -12.88 -2.51
N PRO A 449 -32.31 -13.48 -1.30
CA PRO A 449 -31.13 -13.72 -0.47
C PRO A 449 -30.16 -14.73 -1.12
N ALA A 450 -28.87 -14.63 -0.78
CA ALA A 450 -27.83 -15.46 -1.35
C ALA A 450 -28.01 -16.94 -0.98
N LYS A 451 -27.82 -17.81 -1.95
CA LYS A 451 -27.90 -19.27 -1.83
C LYS A 451 -26.81 -19.91 -2.67
N GLY A 452 -26.33 -21.07 -2.23
CA GLY A 452 -25.29 -21.79 -2.93
C GLY A 452 -24.49 -22.71 -2.02
N GLN A 453 -23.22 -22.88 -2.36
CA GLN A 453 -22.31 -23.81 -1.71
C GLN A 453 -21.82 -23.34 -0.34
N LEU A 454 -22.02 -22.07 0.04
CA LEU A 454 -21.57 -21.51 1.32
C LEU A 454 -22.50 -21.84 2.50
N GLY A 455 -23.61 -22.54 2.24
CA GLY A 455 -24.55 -22.99 3.27
C GLY A 455 -25.34 -21.85 3.93
N LYS A 456 -25.80 -22.06 5.16
CA LYS A 456 -26.55 -21.05 5.92
C LYS A 456 -25.61 -20.18 6.76
N TYR A 457 -25.65 -18.86 6.54
CA TYR A 457 -24.87 -17.89 7.29
C TYR A 457 -25.63 -16.58 7.50
N GLN A 458 -25.13 -15.73 8.40
CA GLN A 458 -25.62 -14.35 8.54
C GLN A 458 -25.21 -13.51 7.34
N GLN A 459 -26.16 -13.11 6.50
CA GLN A 459 -25.92 -12.43 5.22
C GLN A 459 -25.84 -10.89 5.33
N ARG A 460 -26.34 -10.28 6.41
CA ARG A 460 -26.42 -8.82 6.51
C ARG A 460 -25.04 -8.18 6.72
N VAL A 461 -24.71 -7.21 5.88
CA VAL A 461 -23.41 -6.52 5.86
C VAL A 461 -23.58 -5.08 6.38
N TYR A 462 -23.52 -4.91 7.71
CA TYR A 462 -23.51 -3.60 8.36
C TYR A 462 -22.12 -2.95 8.36
N TYR A 463 -21.07 -3.73 8.16
CA TYR A 463 -19.69 -3.28 8.12
C TYR A 463 -19.06 -3.80 6.84
N GLY A 464 -18.60 -2.90 5.98
CA GLY A 464 -18.08 -3.20 4.64
C GLY A 464 -17.32 -2.01 4.05
N GLU A 465 -16.59 -2.23 2.96
CA GLU A 465 -15.69 -1.24 2.37
C GLU A 465 -16.41 -0.04 1.74
N LYS A 466 -17.65 -0.21 1.27
CA LYS A 466 -18.48 0.86 0.70
C LYS A 466 -19.44 1.49 1.72
N THR A 467 -19.35 1.08 2.97
CA THR A 467 -20.26 1.49 4.03
C THR A 467 -19.65 2.62 4.87
N SER A 468 -19.45 3.81 4.30
CA SER A 468 -18.72 4.92 4.94
C SER A 468 -19.58 5.83 5.83
N GLN A 469 -20.89 5.94 5.53
CA GLN A 469 -21.83 6.75 6.30
C GLN A 469 -22.23 6.09 7.63
N TYR A 470 -22.59 6.91 8.62
CA TYR A 470 -23.20 6.41 9.84
C TYR A 470 -24.63 5.90 9.56
N SER A 471 -25.09 4.94 10.36
CA SER A 471 -26.50 4.51 10.36
C SER A 471 -27.00 4.40 11.79
N ILE A 472 -28.28 4.67 11.98
CA ILE A 472 -28.97 4.49 13.25
C ILE A 472 -29.87 3.26 13.09
N VAL A 473 -29.51 2.20 13.80
CA VAL A 473 -30.09 0.87 13.65
C VAL A 473 -30.83 0.48 14.92
N GLY A 474 -31.76 -0.46 14.77
CA GLY A 474 -32.66 -0.86 15.84
C GLY A 474 -33.58 0.28 16.32
N GLY A 475 -34.25 0.04 17.44
CA GLY A 475 -35.28 0.94 17.95
C GLY A 475 -36.60 0.83 17.18
N PRO A 476 -37.42 1.90 17.16
CA PRO A 476 -38.80 1.82 16.66
C PRO A 476 -38.90 1.79 15.13
N GLN A 477 -37.91 2.33 14.42
CA GLN A 477 -37.85 2.29 12.97
C GLN A 477 -37.33 0.93 12.50
N LYS A 478 -38.01 0.34 11.52
CA LYS A 478 -37.56 -0.90 10.89
C LYS A 478 -36.70 -0.60 9.68
N GLU A 479 -35.64 -1.38 9.55
CA GLU A 479 -34.67 -1.32 8.48
C GLU A 479 -35.19 -2.16 7.30
N LEU A 480 -34.80 -1.80 6.08
CA LEU A 480 -34.99 -2.66 4.92
C LEU A 480 -33.99 -3.82 5.02
N ASP A 481 -34.49 -5.05 4.96
CA ASP A 481 -33.65 -6.25 4.92
C ASP A 481 -33.26 -6.57 3.48
N TYR A 482 -34.26 -6.83 2.65
CA TYR A 482 -34.18 -6.98 1.20
C TYR A 482 -35.59 -6.89 0.61
N SER A 483 -35.71 -6.85 -0.71
CA SER A 483 -37.01 -6.87 -1.40
C SER A 483 -37.07 -8.03 -2.39
N ASP A 484 -38.07 -8.89 -2.25
CA ASP A 484 -38.38 -9.99 -3.17
C ASP A 484 -39.74 -9.76 -3.85
N ASP A 485 -40.22 -10.75 -4.62
CA ASP A 485 -41.51 -10.66 -5.34
C ASP A 485 -42.73 -10.53 -4.40
N SER A 486 -42.57 -10.85 -3.11
CA SER A 486 -43.60 -10.68 -2.09
C SER A 486 -43.50 -9.34 -1.35
N GLY A 487 -42.62 -8.44 -1.79
CA GLY A 487 -42.46 -7.08 -1.29
C GLY A 487 -41.21 -6.85 -0.43
N GLU A 488 -41.19 -5.72 0.27
CA GLU A 488 -40.10 -5.38 1.20
C GLU A 488 -40.15 -6.28 2.44
N LYS A 489 -39.03 -6.93 2.75
CA LYS A 489 -38.79 -7.58 4.04
C LYS A 489 -38.11 -6.57 4.95
N SER A 490 -38.58 -6.48 6.19
CA SER A 490 -38.01 -5.58 7.18
C SER A 490 -37.26 -6.35 8.25
N TYR A 491 -36.21 -5.72 8.77
CA TYR A 491 -35.40 -6.23 9.86
C TYR A 491 -35.21 -5.16 10.93
N SER A 492 -34.88 -5.59 12.15
CA SER A 492 -34.46 -4.69 13.21
C SER A 492 -33.17 -5.25 13.79
N TYR A 493 -32.11 -4.44 13.78
CA TYR A 493 -30.80 -4.87 14.22
C TYR A 493 -30.80 -5.44 15.64
N GLN A 494 -30.35 -6.68 15.78
CA GLN A 494 -30.28 -7.40 17.05
C GLN A 494 -28.85 -7.45 17.63
N GLY A 495 -27.86 -6.97 16.88
CA GLY A 495 -26.48 -6.90 17.34
C GLY A 495 -26.30 -5.92 18.49
N LYS A 496 -25.19 -6.09 19.23
CA LYS A 496 -24.85 -5.22 20.39
C LYS A 496 -23.91 -4.08 20.02
N SER A 497 -23.50 -4.00 18.75
CA SER A 497 -22.55 -3.00 18.27
C SER A 497 -23.14 -1.60 18.23
N GLY A 498 -22.25 -0.61 18.16
CA GLY A 498 -22.62 0.80 18.14
C GLY A 498 -23.04 1.35 19.50
N VAL A 499 -23.31 2.65 19.50
CA VAL A 499 -23.54 3.42 20.72
C VAL A 499 -25.02 3.73 20.89
N ASN A 500 -25.54 3.48 22.09
CA ASN A 500 -26.95 3.69 22.40
C ASN A 500 -27.30 5.18 22.41
N LEU A 501 -28.32 5.56 21.64
CA LEU A 501 -28.84 6.92 21.50
C LEU A 501 -30.06 7.24 22.38
N GLY A 502 -30.48 6.33 23.27
CA GLY A 502 -31.60 6.58 24.18
C GLY A 502 -31.32 7.71 25.19
N ASN A 503 -30.06 8.07 25.43
CA ASN A 503 -29.68 9.15 26.35
C ASN A 503 -29.60 10.51 25.61
N PRO A 504 -30.30 11.57 26.08
CA PRO A 504 -30.25 12.90 25.46
C PRO A 504 -28.85 13.51 25.40
N VAL A 505 -27.97 13.22 26.35
CA VAL A 505 -26.57 13.67 26.33
C VAL A 505 -25.80 13.02 25.18
N ASN A 506 -26.01 11.72 24.95
CA ASN A 506 -25.40 11.02 23.81
C ASN A 506 -25.93 11.58 22.50
N ARG A 507 -27.25 11.84 22.41
CA ARG A 507 -27.85 12.46 21.22
C ARG A 507 -27.26 13.83 20.93
N ALA A 508 -27.12 14.68 21.95
CA ALA A 508 -26.52 16.00 21.79
C ALA A 508 -25.04 15.92 21.38
N ALA A 509 -24.27 15.01 21.98
CA ALA A 509 -22.87 14.80 21.62
C ALA A 509 -22.71 14.33 20.16
N TYR A 510 -23.52 13.36 19.71
CA TYR A 510 -23.47 12.88 18.33
C TYR A 510 -24.04 13.88 17.32
N ALA A 511 -25.05 14.66 17.69
CA ALA A 511 -25.55 15.75 16.85
C ALA A 511 -24.45 16.77 16.55
N VAL A 512 -23.61 17.09 17.55
CA VAL A 512 -22.45 17.97 17.35
C VAL A 512 -21.34 17.26 16.57
N ALA A 513 -21.00 16.02 16.93
CA ALA A 513 -19.89 15.29 16.31
C ALA A 513 -20.08 15.03 14.80
N PHE A 514 -21.32 14.73 14.39
CA PHE A 514 -21.66 14.52 12.98
C PHE A 514 -22.16 15.79 12.28
N GLY A 515 -22.29 16.91 13.00
CA GLY A 515 -22.90 18.13 12.46
C GLY A 515 -24.35 17.94 12.01
N GLU A 516 -25.09 17.01 12.66
CA GLU A 516 -26.45 16.63 12.30
C GLU A 516 -27.44 16.92 13.45
N PRO A 517 -28.10 18.09 13.42
CA PRO A 517 -29.08 18.46 14.44
C PRO A 517 -30.26 17.48 14.57
N GLN A 518 -30.64 16.79 13.49
CA GLN A 518 -31.77 15.86 13.49
C GLN A 518 -31.58 14.69 14.48
N ILE A 519 -30.34 14.31 14.80
CA ILE A 519 -30.03 13.32 15.83
C ILE A 519 -30.59 13.74 17.20
N LEU A 520 -30.63 15.05 17.51
CA LEU A 520 -31.08 15.54 18.80
C LEU A 520 -32.60 15.44 18.99
N TYR A 521 -33.39 15.79 17.97
CA TYR A 521 -34.84 15.97 18.11
C TYR A 521 -35.72 14.98 17.32
N SER A 522 -35.16 14.16 16.42
CA SER A 522 -35.97 13.24 15.63
C SER A 522 -36.67 12.18 16.50
N GLY A 523 -37.97 11.98 16.25
CA GLY A 523 -38.77 10.90 16.86
C GLY A 523 -38.48 9.51 16.27
N ALA A 524 -37.67 9.43 15.20
CA ALA A 524 -37.19 8.15 14.66
C ALA A 524 -36.23 7.43 15.60
N ILE A 525 -35.58 8.18 16.53
CA ILE A 525 -34.67 7.65 17.54
C ILE A 525 -35.46 7.39 18.81
N GLY A 526 -35.51 6.12 19.23
CA GLY A 526 -36.21 5.69 20.44
C GLY A 526 -35.42 4.64 21.24
N ASP A 527 -36.12 3.95 22.13
CA ASP A 527 -35.52 2.91 22.96
C ASP A 527 -34.93 1.79 22.10
N GLY A 528 -33.64 1.50 22.31
CA GLY A 528 -32.91 0.49 21.55
C GLY A 528 -32.19 1.00 20.30
N SER A 529 -32.40 2.26 19.89
CA SER A 529 -31.68 2.87 18.76
C SER A 529 -30.17 2.99 19.05
N ARG A 530 -29.36 2.56 18.08
CA ARG A 530 -27.89 2.56 18.17
C ARG A 530 -27.27 3.21 16.94
N ILE A 531 -26.28 4.06 17.15
CA ILE A 531 -25.51 4.65 16.04
C ILE A 531 -24.30 3.78 15.72
N LEU A 532 -24.17 3.40 14.45
CA LEU A 532 -23.03 2.69 13.87
C LEU A 532 -22.22 3.68 13.03
N TYR A 533 -20.90 3.72 13.24
CA TYR A 533 -19.94 4.55 12.50
C TYR A 533 -18.53 3.93 12.57
N ASN A 534 -17.59 4.45 11.76
CA ASN A 534 -16.30 3.83 11.42
C ASN A 534 -16.51 2.39 10.95
N ARG A 535 -17.34 2.25 9.91
CA ARG A 535 -17.92 0.96 9.52
C ARG A 535 -17.10 0.22 8.47
N THR A 536 -16.09 0.87 7.90
CA THR A 536 -15.14 0.19 7.02
C THR A 536 -14.23 -0.74 7.85
N PRO A 537 -13.92 -1.96 7.39
CA PRO A 537 -13.06 -2.87 8.13
C PRO A 537 -11.67 -2.28 8.44
N LYS A 538 -11.07 -1.60 7.47
CA LYS A 538 -9.72 -1.02 7.57
C LYS A 538 -9.63 0.08 8.64
N GLU A 539 -10.48 1.11 8.56
CA GLU A 539 -10.49 2.21 9.54
C GLU A 539 -10.81 1.71 10.95
N ARG A 540 -11.65 0.67 11.05
CA ARG A 540 -12.03 0.08 12.32
C ARG A 540 -10.87 -0.66 12.98
N VAL A 541 -10.12 -1.46 12.21
CA VAL A 541 -8.90 -2.12 12.69
C VAL A 541 -7.83 -1.10 13.07
N GLU A 542 -7.62 -0.08 12.24
CA GLU A 542 -6.68 1.01 12.53
C GLU A 542 -7.04 1.74 13.84
N SER A 543 -8.32 2.02 14.04
CA SER A 543 -8.80 2.70 15.26
C SER A 543 -8.56 1.86 16.52
N VAL A 544 -8.76 0.54 16.49
CA VAL A 544 -8.50 -0.31 17.67
C VAL A 544 -7.01 -0.63 17.87
N ALA A 545 -6.20 -0.53 16.82
CA ALA A 545 -4.76 -0.78 16.86
C ALA A 545 -3.96 0.30 16.12
N PRO A 546 -3.92 1.56 16.62
CA PRO A 546 -3.26 2.70 15.96
C PRO A 546 -1.71 2.65 16.01
N TRP A 547 -1.18 1.47 16.31
CA TRP A 547 0.23 1.14 16.40
C TRP A 547 0.65 0.10 15.35
N LEU A 548 -0.31 -0.46 14.61
CA LEU A 548 -0.09 -1.29 13.43
C LEU A 548 -0.18 -0.45 12.16
N THR A 549 0.51 -0.92 11.12
CA THR A 549 0.29 -0.50 9.73
C THR A 549 -0.71 -1.45 9.11
N ILE A 550 -1.79 -0.96 8.51
CA ILE A 550 -2.88 -1.79 7.97
C ILE A 550 -2.67 -2.03 6.47
N ASP A 551 -2.84 -3.28 6.04
CA ASP A 551 -2.80 -3.67 4.62
C ASP A 551 -3.92 -2.99 3.83
N GLY A 552 -3.62 -2.64 2.58
CA GLY A 552 -4.51 -1.93 1.69
C GLY A 552 -5.62 -2.77 1.07
N ASP A 553 -5.62 -4.09 1.27
CA ASP A 553 -6.57 -5.04 0.70
C ASP A 553 -7.25 -5.88 1.81
N ALA A 554 -8.55 -5.66 2.02
CA ALA A 554 -9.33 -6.39 3.02
C ALA A 554 -10.32 -7.28 2.29
N TYR A 555 -10.34 -8.57 2.63
CA TYR A 555 -11.10 -9.55 1.86
C TYR A 555 -12.18 -10.25 2.69
N PRO A 556 -13.36 -10.51 2.11
CA PRO A 556 -14.44 -11.18 2.80
C PRO A 556 -14.34 -12.70 2.66
N ALA A 557 -14.69 -13.42 3.72
CA ALA A 557 -14.89 -14.87 3.69
C ALA A 557 -16.06 -15.27 4.60
N VAL A 558 -16.75 -16.36 4.25
CA VAL A 558 -17.80 -16.94 5.09
C VAL A 558 -17.18 -17.95 6.05
N ILE A 559 -17.04 -17.56 7.31
CA ILE A 559 -16.30 -18.31 8.33
C ILE A 559 -17.21 -18.53 9.55
N ASP A 560 -17.38 -19.80 9.94
CA ASP A 560 -18.20 -20.19 11.10
C ASP A 560 -19.65 -19.65 11.02
N GLY A 561 -20.26 -19.66 9.82
CA GLY A 561 -21.64 -19.20 9.60
C GLY A 561 -21.81 -17.67 9.61
N ARG A 562 -20.73 -16.91 9.45
CA ARG A 562 -20.75 -15.45 9.39
C ARG A 562 -19.80 -14.92 8.31
N ILE A 563 -20.17 -13.82 7.67
CA ILE A 563 -19.25 -13.07 6.82
C ILE A 563 -18.26 -12.33 7.74
N LYS A 564 -16.97 -12.59 7.57
CA LYS A 564 -15.89 -11.87 8.25
C LYS A 564 -14.97 -11.26 7.20
N TRP A 565 -14.64 -9.99 7.39
CA TRP A 565 -13.54 -9.35 6.70
C TRP A 565 -12.24 -9.75 7.38
N ILE A 566 -11.26 -10.18 6.59
CA ILE A 566 -9.90 -10.42 7.05
C ILE A 566 -9.05 -9.23 6.64
N VAL A 567 -8.31 -8.68 7.59
CA VAL A 567 -7.44 -7.52 7.39
C VAL A 567 -6.05 -7.88 7.90
N ASP A 568 -5.06 -7.81 7.01
CA ASP A 568 -3.67 -8.03 7.38
C ASP A 568 -3.08 -6.77 8.02
N ALA A 569 -2.24 -6.97 9.04
CA ALA A 569 -1.65 -5.85 9.77
C ALA A 569 -0.18 -6.11 10.13
N TYR A 570 0.62 -5.08 9.91
CA TYR A 570 2.06 -5.13 10.01
C TYR A 570 2.58 -4.39 11.23
N THR A 571 3.62 -4.92 11.84
CA THR A 571 4.51 -4.10 12.67
C THR A 571 5.60 -3.52 11.78
N THR A 572 5.90 -2.25 12.01
CA THR A 572 6.91 -1.53 11.26
C THR A 572 7.86 -0.81 12.20
N SER A 573 9.10 -0.61 11.74
CA SER A 573 10.07 0.24 12.41
C SER A 573 10.96 0.93 11.36
N ASN A 574 11.51 2.07 11.74
CA ASN A 574 12.48 2.81 10.96
C ASN A 574 13.86 2.91 11.64
N GLY A 575 14.06 2.07 12.66
CA GLY A 575 15.27 2.03 13.48
C GLY A 575 16.08 0.74 13.35
N TYR A 576 15.87 -0.08 12.32
CA TYR A 576 16.69 -1.27 12.11
C TYR A 576 18.07 -0.86 11.54
N PRO A 577 19.19 -1.07 12.24
CA PRO A 577 20.50 -0.61 11.79
C PRO A 577 20.95 -1.37 10.53
N TYR A 578 21.58 -0.67 9.59
CA TYR A 578 22.05 -1.19 8.29
C TYR A 578 20.97 -1.70 7.32
N ALA A 579 19.69 -1.73 7.69
CA ALA A 579 18.62 -2.09 6.77
C ALA A 579 18.19 -0.87 5.95
N SER A 580 18.20 -1.00 4.63
CA SER A 580 17.80 0.06 3.69
C SER A 580 16.33 0.42 3.85
N ARG A 581 16.00 1.70 3.61
CA ARG A 581 14.63 2.21 3.77
C ARG A 581 13.82 2.03 2.51
N THR A 582 12.54 1.70 2.69
CA THR A 582 11.51 1.75 1.64
C THR A 582 10.42 2.75 2.01
N THR A 583 9.80 3.35 1.01
CA THR A 583 8.59 4.16 1.18
C THR A 583 7.39 3.26 0.91
N LEU A 584 6.53 3.04 1.92
CA LEU A 584 5.43 2.06 1.81
C LEU A 584 4.50 2.39 0.65
N GLY A 585 3.99 3.63 0.57
CA GLY A 585 3.06 4.04 -0.49
C GLY A 585 3.60 3.85 -1.92
N ASP A 586 4.88 4.16 -2.15
CA ASP A 586 5.51 3.99 -3.47
C ASP A 586 5.73 2.51 -3.80
N SER A 587 6.14 1.71 -2.80
CA SER A 587 6.45 0.29 -2.98
C SER A 587 5.22 -0.60 -3.18
N THR A 588 4.04 -0.14 -2.78
CA THR A 588 2.78 -0.88 -2.89
C THR A 588 1.90 -0.42 -4.05
N ALA A 589 2.30 0.63 -4.78
CA ALA A 589 1.60 1.12 -5.95
C ALA A 589 1.72 0.17 -7.15
N ASP A 590 0.61 -0.01 -7.87
CA ASP A 590 0.49 -0.83 -9.08
C ASP A 590 -0.70 -0.32 -9.94
N SER A 591 -0.99 -1.01 -11.05
CA SER A 591 -2.09 -0.66 -11.95
C SER A 591 -3.49 -0.74 -11.32
N LEU A 592 -3.67 -1.44 -10.19
CA LEU A 592 -4.97 -1.60 -9.52
C LEU A 592 -5.21 -0.55 -8.44
N THR A 593 -4.14 0.01 -7.89
CA THR A 593 -4.17 0.97 -6.77
C THR A 593 -4.08 2.44 -7.22
N ASP A 594 -3.83 2.70 -8.51
CA ASP A 594 -3.78 4.02 -9.18
C ASP A 594 -3.09 5.14 -8.36
N GLY A 595 -1.98 4.79 -7.69
CA GLY A 595 -1.19 5.72 -6.89
C GLY A 595 -1.87 6.25 -5.61
N GLN A 596 -3.08 5.80 -5.28
CA GLN A 596 -3.69 6.09 -3.98
C GLN A 596 -3.00 5.21 -2.92
N ARG A 597 -2.62 5.82 -1.78
CA ARG A 597 -2.03 5.11 -0.64
C ARG A 597 -3.02 4.09 -0.10
N ALA A 598 -3.00 2.86 -0.62
CA ALA A 598 -3.82 1.76 -0.14
C ALA A 598 -3.43 1.38 1.30
N VAL A 599 -2.12 1.44 1.61
CA VAL A 599 -1.59 1.19 2.96
C VAL A 599 -1.88 2.36 3.89
N VAL A 600 -2.53 2.08 5.02
CA VAL A 600 -2.66 3.05 6.11
C VAL A 600 -1.48 2.90 7.06
N ALA A 601 -0.44 3.70 6.84
CA ALA A 601 0.83 3.64 7.56
C ALA A 601 1.06 4.83 8.49
N GLN A 602 1.57 4.53 9.68
CA GLN A 602 2.00 5.52 10.69
C GLN A 602 3.24 6.31 10.26
N GLN A 603 4.12 5.68 9.48
CA GLN A 603 5.35 6.26 8.95
C GLN A 603 5.45 5.97 7.46
N ASN A 604 5.75 7.00 6.66
CA ASN A 604 5.87 6.84 5.21
C ASN A 604 7.10 6.00 4.82
N GLN A 605 8.18 6.07 5.61
CA GLN A 605 9.41 5.31 5.40
C GLN A 605 9.67 4.33 6.54
N VAL A 606 10.01 3.10 6.18
CA VAL A 606 10.31 2.01 7.12
C VAL A 606 11.55 1.27 6.65
N ASN A 607 12.25 0.61 7.58
CA ASN A 607 13.34 -0.32 7.26
C ASN A 607 13.23 -1.67 7.99
N TYR A 608 12.04 -1.95 8.52
CA TYR A 608 11.64 -3.21 9.12
C TYR A 608 10.13 -3.37 8.95
N ILE A 609 9.70 -4.56 8.56
CA ILE A 609 8.28 -4.92 8.47
C ILE A 609 8.09 -6.41 8.76
N ARG A 610 7.02 -6.74 9.50
CA ARG A 610 6.56 -8.12 9.70
C ARG A 610 5.04 -8.19 9.58
N ASN A 611 4.54 -9.25 8.93
CA ASN A 611 3.13 -9.64 8.99
C ASN A 611 2.86 -10.27 10.35
N SER A 612 2.65 -9.42 11.35
CA SER A 612 2.62 -9.85 12.75
C SER A 612 1.22 -10.12 13.27
N VAL A 613 0.19 -9.51 12.67
CA VAL A 613 -1.19 -9.61 13.14
C VAL A 613 -2.13 -9.91 11.97
N LYS A 614 -3.04 -10.87 12.18
CA LYS A 614 -4.22 -11.08 11.34
C LYS A 614 -5.42 -10.52 12.10
N ALA A 615 -6.18 -9.61 11.49
CA ALA A 615 -7.39 -9.07 12.10
C ALA A 615 -8.63 -9.61 11.39
N THR A 616 -9.73 -9.77 12.14
CA THR A 616 -11.05 -10.05 11.57
C THR A 616 -12.07 -9.03 12.03
N VAL A 617 -12.91 -8.57 11.11
CA VAL A 617 -14.08 -7.73 11.40
C VAL A 617 -15.34 -8.46 10.97
N ASP A 618 -16.23 -8.76 11.92
CA ASP A 618 -17.52 -9.37 11.62
C ASP A 618 -18.39 -8.38 10.81
N ALA A 619 -18.90 -8.78 9.64
CA ALA A 619 -19.65 -7.88 8.77
C ALA A 619 -21.02 -7.46 9.36
N TYR A 620 -21.56 -8.21 10.33
CA TYR A 620 -22.85 -7.94 10.95
C TYR A 620 -22.73 -7.08 12.21
N ASP A 621 -21.82 -7.43 13.12
CA ASP A 621 -21.66 -6.71 14.39
C ASP A 621 -20.37 -5.88 14.51
N GLY A 622 -19.49 -5.90 13.52
CA GLY A 622 -18.29 -5.07 13.50
C GLY A 622 -17.33 -5.38 14.65
N SER A 623 -17.46 -6.55 15.29
CA SER A 623 -16.52 -6.97 16.32
C SER A 623 -15.15 -7.19 15.70
N VAL A 624 -14.12 -6.59 16.30
CA VAL A 624 -12.74 -6.70 15.85
C VAL A 624 -12.00 -7.69 16.74
N LYS A 625 -11.35 -8.66 16.11
CA LYS A 625 -10.39 -9.55 16.78
C LYS A 625 -9.03 -9.43 16.12
N LEU A 626 -7.99 -9.26 16.93
CA LEU A 626 -6.60 -9.22 16.49
C LEU A 626 -5.94 -10.53 16.92
N TYR A 627 -5.38 -11.29 15.99
CA TYR A 627 -4.68 -12.53 16.27
C TYR A 627 -3.18 -12.35 16.02
N GLN A 628 -2.38 -12.73 17.00
CA GLN A 628 -0.92 -12.83 16.84
C GLN A 628 -0.58 -13.88 15.76
N TRP A 629 0.15 -13.48 14.73
CA TRP A 629 0.59 -14.34 13.64
C TRP A 629 2.08 -14.68 13.72
N ASP A 630 2.93 -13.66 13.88
CA ASP A 630 4.36 -13.80 14.14
C ASP A 630 4.61 -13.70 15.66
N ASP A 631 4.93 -14.84 16.27
CA ASP A 631 5.23 -14.94 17.70
C ASP A 631 6.69 -14.63 18.04
N LYS A 632 7.54 -14.41 17.03
CA LYS A 632 8.95 -14.05 17.21
C LYS A 632 9.16 -12.55 17.16
N ASP A 633 8.32 -11.81 16.45
CA ASP A 633 8.41 -10.36 16.25
C ASP A 633 8.55 -9.55 17.58
N PRO A 634 9.71 -8.93 17.83
CA PRO A 634 9.96 -8.08 18.99
C PRO A 634 9.13 -6.80 19.02
N VAL A 635 8.78 -6.24 17.85
CA VAL A 635 7.97 -5.02 17.75
C VAL A 635 6.54 -5.32 18.19
N LEU A 636 5.95 -6.44 17.73
CA LEU A 636 4.64 -6.88 18.20
C LEU A 636 4.65 -7.13 19.71
N LYS A 637 5.65 -7.83 20.24
CA LYS A 637 5.77 -8.08 21.69
C LYS A 637 5.83 -6.80 22.52
N THR A 638 6.53 -5.78 22.01
CA THR A 638 6.60 -4.45 22.63
C THR A 638 5.23 -3.77 22.68
N TRP A 639 4.45 -3.86 21.59
CA TRP A 639 3.09 -3.32 21.55
C TRP A 639 2.09 -4.11 22.39
N MET A 640 2.18 -5.44 22.41
CA MET A 640 1.35 -6.29 23.28
C MET A 640 1.59 -6.03 24.77
N LYS A 641 2.83 -5.65 25.16
CA LYS A 641 3.12 -5.17 26.52
C LYS A 641 2.50 -3.81 26.79
N SER A 642 2.55 -2.90 25.82
CA SER A 642 1.94 -1.56 25.93
C SER A 642 0.41 -1.61 26.01
N PHE A 643 -0.21 -2.56 25.32
CA PHE A 643 -1.67 -2.72 25.23
C PHE A 643 -2.09 -4.16 25.56
N PRO A 644 -2.00 -4.58 26.84
CA PRO A 644 -2.28 -5.96 27.24
C PRO A 644 -3.75 -6.34 26.95
N GLY A 645 -3.96 -7.57 26.49
CA GLY A 645 -5.29 -8.14 26.24
C GLY A 645 -5.95 -7.70 24.93
N THR A 646 -5.26 -6.93 24.08
CA THR A 646 -5.79 -6.48 22.79
C THR A 646 -5.54 -7.45 21.63
N VAL A 647 -4.55 -8.34 21.77
CA VAL A 647 -4.17 -9.34 20.76
C VAL A 647 -4.34 -10.73 21.32
N GLU A 648 -5.14 -11.56 20.66
CA GLU A 648 -5.35 -12.97 20.96
C GLU A 648 -4.17 -13.81 20.46
N LYS A 649 -3.92 -14.96 21.10
CA LYS A 649 -2.86 -15.88 20.68
C LYS A 649 -3.19 -16.51 19.33
N LYS A 650 -2.16 -16.91 18.58
CA LYS A 650 -2.29 -17.64 17.30
C LYS A 650 -3.19 -18.88 17.40
N SER A 651 -3.17 -19.57 18.55
CA SER A 651 -4.01 -20.74 18.82
C SER A 651 -5.51 -20.47 18.89
N ALA A 652 -5.94 -19.20 18.99
CA ALA A 652 -7.34 -18.81 18.98
C ALA A 652 -7.93 -18.70 17.55
N ILE A 653 -7.09 -18.75 16.51
CA ILE A 653 -7.52 -18.79 15.12
C ILE A 653 -8.22 -20.13 14.87
N SER A 654 -9.51 -20.08 14.48
CA SER A 654 -10.27 -21.29 14.17
C SER A 654 -9.70 -21.99 12.92
N PRO A 655 -9.85 -23.33 12.78
CA PRO A 655 -9.44 -24.03 11.57
C PRO A 655 -10.07 -23.43 10.30
N ALA A 656 -11.37 -23.12 10.35
CA ALA A 656 -12.07 -22.46 9.25
C ALA A 656 -11.44 -21.09 8.91
N LEU A 657 -11.17 -20.23 9.89
CA LEU A 657 -10.47 -18.97 9.62
C LEU A 657 -9.09 -19.21 8.99
N LYS A 658 -8.34 -20.19 9.51
CA LYS A 658 -6.98 -20.49 9.04
C LYS A 658 -6.94 -20.95 7.57
N GLU A 659 -7.96 -21.65 7.09
CA GLU A 659 -8.09 -22.07 5.67
C GLU A 659 -8.15 -20.85 4.73
N HIS A 660 -8.80 -19.76 5.16
CA HIS A 660 -8.95 -18.53 4.37
C HIS A 660 -7.78 -17.55 4.51
N LEU A 661 -6.93 -17.67 5.53
CA LEU A 661 -5.79 -16.76 5.69
C LEU A 661 -4.79 -16.89 4.52
N ARG A 662 -4.42 -15.76 3.93
CA ARG A 662 -3.46 -15.67 2.81
C ARG A 662 -2.16 -14.92 3.18
N TYR A 663 -1.15 -15.01 2.32
CA TYR A 663 0.06 -14.19 2.43
C TYR A 663 -0.25 -12.77 1.95
N PRO A 664 0.02 -11.71 2.75
CA PRO A 664 -0.44 -10.36 2.44
C PRO A 664 0.15 -9.78 1.16
N GLN A 665 -0.66 -9.03 0.42
CA GLN A 665 -0.26 -8.48 -0.87
C GLN A 665 0.74 -7.32 -0.72
N ASP A 666 0.54 -6.40 0.22
CA ASP A 666 1.43 -5.24 0.34
C ASP A 666 2.81 -5.60 0.88
N LEU A 667 2.91 -6.54 1.83
CA LEU A 667 4.19 -7.10 2.24
C LEU A 667 4.93 -7.74 1.06
N PHE A 668 4.22 -8.53 0.25
CA PHE A 668 4.81 -9.14 -0.93
C PHE A 668 5.30 -8.10 -1.94
N LYS A 669 4.57 -7.01 -2.15
CA LYS A 669 5.00 -5.88 -3.00
C LYS A 669 6.27 -5.21 -2.47
N VAL A 670 6.37 -4.97 -1.15
CA VAL A 670 7.58 -4.45 -0.51
C VAL A 670 8.77 -5.40 -0.72
N GLN A 671 8.58 -6.69 -0.48
CA GLN A 671 9.62 -7.71 -0.64
C GLN A 671 10.05 -7.86 -2.10
N ARG A 672 9.10 -7.86 -3.03
CA ARG A 672 9.32 -7.83 -4.48
C ARG A 672 10.18 -6.62 -4.87
N GLN A 673 9.82 -5.43 -4.41
CA GLN A 673 10.56 -4.20 -4.71
C GLN A 673 12.00 -4.27 -4.20
N LEU A 674 12.22 -4.80 -3.00
CA LEU A 674 13.58 -4.98 -2.46
C LEU A 674 14.37 -6.05 -3.23
N LEU A 675 13.74 -7.15 -3.61
CA LEU A 675 14.38 -8.22 -4.37
C LEU A 675 14.81 -7.81 -5.77
N THR A 676 14.36 -6.67 -6.31
CA THR A 676 14.95 -6.08 -7.53
C THR A 676 16.46 -5.86 -7.43
N THR A 677 16.96 -5.61 -6.21
CA THR A 677 18.37 -5.32 -5.94
C THR A 677 18.98 -6.31 -4.94
N TYR A 678 18.24 -6.70 -3.88
CA TYR A 678 18.73 -7.56 -2.80
C TYR A 678 18.66 -9.07 -3.08
N HIS A 679 18.30 -9.47 -4.30
CA HIS A 679 18.56 -10.83 -4.77
C HIS A 679 20.07 -11.07 -4.99
N VAL A 680 20.83 -10.00 -5.25
CA VAL A 680 22.30 -10.05 -5.36
C VAL A 680 22.92 -10.04 -3.97
N THR A 681 23.59 -11.14 -3.61
CA THR A 681 24.22 -11.30 -2.29
C THR A 681 25.73 -11.02 -2.30
N ASP A 682 26.36 -10.99 -3.48
CA ASP A 682 27.77 -10.62 -3.63
C ASP A 682 27.95 -9.09 -3.57
N PRO A 683 28.80 -8.56 -2.66
CA PRO A 683 29.02 -7.12 -2.53
C PRO A 683 29.61 -6.45 -3.77
N GLY A 684 30.43 -7.16 -4.55
CA GLY A 684 31.05 -6.63 -5.76
C GLY A 684 30.02 -6.40 -6.86
N THR A 685 29.20 -7.42 -7.16
CA THR A 685 28.09 -7.32 -8.12
C THR A 685 27.03 -6.33 -7.66
N PHE A 686 26.75 -6.27 -6.35
CA PHE A 686 25.83 -5.27 -5.79
C PHE A 686 26.34 -3.84 -6.01
N TYR A 687 27.64 -3.61 -5.84
CA TYR A 687 28.25 -2.29 -6.05
C TYR A 687 28.18 -1.83 -7.51
N THR A 688 28.44 -2.72 -8.47
CA THR A 688 28.36 -2.38 -9.91
C THR A 688 26.91 -2.21 -10.38
N GLY A 689 25.97 -2.91 -9.74
CA GLY A 689 24.55 -2.89 -10.10
C GLY A 689 24.24 -3.54 -11.44
N SER A 690 25.13 -4.39 -11.95
CA SER A 690 24.99 -5.02 -13.28
C SER A 690 23.85 -6.03 -13.38
N GLU A 691 23.40 -6.60 -12.27
CA GLU A 691 22.33 -7.61 -12.22
C GLU A 691 21.00 -7.06 -11.66
N ARG A 692 20.76 -5.75 -11.68
CA ARG A 692 19.47 -5.23 -11.17
C ARG A 692 18.29 -5.64 -12.05
N TRP A 693 17.21 -5.97 -11.36
CA TRP A 693 15.91 -6.16 -11.98
C TRP A 693 15.02 -4.92 -11.81
N GLN A 694 13.90 -4.93 -12.49
CA GLN A 694 12.77 -4.03 -12.35
C GLN A 694 11.49 -4.87 -12.38
N ILE A 695 10.43 -4.34 -11.82
CA ILE A 695 9.09 -4.92 -11.97
C ILE A 695 8.59 -4.46 -13.36
N PRO A 696 8.13 -5.38 -14.23
CA PRO A 696 7.63 -4.98 -15.54
C PRO A 696 6.33 -4.17 -15.42
N ASN A 697 6.10 -3.31 -16.41
CA ASN A 697 4.82 -2.62 -16.55
C ASN A 697 3.70 -3.62 -16.85
N ASP A 698 2.49 -3.30 -16.41
CA ASP A 698 1.28 -4.06 -16.74
C ASP A 698 0.95 -3.91 -18.24
N PRO A 699 0.96 -5.00 -19.03
CA PRO A 699 0.68 -4.94 -20.46
C PRO A 699 -0.79 -4.70 -20.80
N THR A 700 -1.71 -4.90 -19.85
CA THR A 700 -3.15 -4.79 -20.06
C THR A 700 -3.65 -3.35 -19.98
N THR A 701 -2.85 -2.44 -19.42
CA THR A 701 -3.21 -1.03 -19.23
C THR A 701 -2.23 -0.10 -19.95
N LYS A 702 -2.72 1.08 -20.37
CA LYS A 702 -1.87 2.12 -20.99
C LYS A 702 -1.18 3.03 -19.98
N SER A 703 -1.38 2.80 -18.68
CA SER A 703 -0.90 3.67 -17.59
C SER A 703 0.62 3.66 -17.45
N GLY A 704 1.29 2.58 -17.88
CA GLY A 704 2.71 2.35 -17.61
C GLY A 704 2.99 1.97 -16.15
N ASN A 705 1.97 1.68 -15.34
CA ASN A 705 2.12 1.23 -13.97
C ASN A 705 2.65 -0.21 -13.91
N ALA A 706 3.28 -0.57 -12.79
CA ALA A 706 3.81 -1.91 -12.55
C ALA A 706 2.69 -2.96 -12.53
N VAL A 707 2.98 -4.16 -13.03
CA VAL A 707 2.07 -5.30 -12.95
C VAL A 707 1.76 -5.66 -11.48
N PRO A 708 0.50 -5.88 -11.11
CA PRO A 708 0.14 -6.29 -9.76
C PRO A 708 0.58 -7.75 -9.52
N PRO A 709 0.83 -8.16 -8.27
CA PRO A 709 1.03 -9.57 -7.94
C PRO A 709 -0.31 -10.32 -7.97
N TYR A 710 -0.27 -11.62 -8.30
CA TYR A 710 -1.49 -12.42 -8.47
C TYR A 710 -1.51 -13.65 -7.58
N TYR A 711 -2.62 -13.84 -6.85
CA TYR A 711 -2.91 -15.13 -6.23
C TYR A 711 -3.20 -16.16 -7.32
N LEU A 712 -2.56 -17.31 -7.26
CA LEU A 712 -2.71 -18.40 -8.21
C LEU A 712 -2.37 -19.72 -7.53
N SER A 713 -3.26 -20.71 -7.64
CA SER A 713 -2.92 -22.09 -7.27
C SER A 713 -2.03 -22.71 -8.33
N MET A 714 -0.74 -22.90 -8.02
CA MET A 714 0.24 -23.42 -8.97
C MET A 714 1.29 -24.33 -8.33
N LYS A 715 1.98 -25.09 -9.17
CA LYS A 715 3.09 -25.97 -8.80
C LYS A 715 4.40 -25.36 -9.30
N MET A 716 5.32 -25.07 -8.39
CA MET A 716 6.70 -24.73 -8.76
C MET A 716 7.47 -25.97 -9.24
N PRO A 717 8.54 -25.82 -10.04
CA PRO A 717 9.28 -26.95 -10.60
C PRO A 717 9.82 -27.98 -9.57
N ASP A 718 10.10 -27.54 -8.35
CA ASP A 718 10.56 -28.35 -7.21
C ASP A 718 9.43 -29.06 -6.45
N GLN A 719 8.17 -28.68 -6.70
CA GLN A 719 7.01 -29.19 -5.97
C GLN A 719 6.36 -30.37 -6.69
N LYS A 720 5.54 -31.16 -5.97
CA LYS A 720 4.75 -32.26 -6.56
C LYS A 720 3.29 -31.90 -6.77
N ASN A 721 2.71 -31.19 -5.79
CA ASN A 721 1.31 -30.76 -5.75
C ASN A 721 1.24 -29.24 -5.95
N ARG A 722 0.06 -28.73 -6.33
CA ARG A 722 -0.18 -27.28 -6.37
C ARG A 722 -0.20 -26.70 -4.96
N ALA A 723 0.29 -25.48 -4.83
CA ALA A 723 0.14 -24.65 -3.65
C ALA A 723 -0.50 -23.32 -4.06
N PHE A 724 -1.45 -22.83 -3.25
CA PHE A 724 -1.97 -21.49 -3.41
C PHE A 724 -0.84 -20.50 -3.16
N SER A 725 -0.47 -19.74 -4.20
CA SER A 725 0.72 -18.91 -4.19
C SER A 725 0.41 -17.49 -4.60
N LEU A 726 1.18 -16.52 -4.12
CA LEU A 726 1.17 -15.15 -4.62
C LEU A 726 2.40 -14.96 -5.52
N THR A 727 2.19 -14.49 -6.74
CA THR A 727 3.18 -14.60 -7.83
C THR A 727 3.50 -13.25 -8.46
N THR A 728 4.70 -13.12 -9.03
CA THR A 728 5.12 -11.94 -9.81
C THR A 728 6.30 -12.25 -10.72
N THR A 729 6.59 -11.33 -11.63
CA THR A 729 7.67 -11.42 -12.61
C THR A 729 8.63 -10.24 -12.46
N PHE A 730 9.86 -10.43 -12.94
CA PHE A 730 10.91 -9.42 -12.97
C PHE A 730 11.52 -9.38 -14.36
N THR A 731 11.90 -8.19 -14.82
CA THR A 731 12.76 -8.03 -16.01
C THR A 731 14.08 -7.38 -15.62
N PRO A 732 15.19 -7.59 -16.34
CA PRO A 732 16.39 -6.80 -16.13
C PRO A 732 16.13 -5.32 -16.38
N ASN A 733 16.86 -4.45 -15.69
CA ASN A 733 16.71 -3.00 -15.84
C ASN A 733 16.80 -2.57 -17.32
N LYS A 734 15.81 -1.80 -17.80
CA LYS A 734 15.69 -1.32 -19.19
C LYS A 734 15.63 -2.42 -20.26
N ARG A 735 15.17 -3.62 -19.92
CA ARG A 735 14.92 -4.72 -20.87
C ARG A 735 13.55 -5.33 -20.60
N ASP A 736 12.91 -5.82 -21.66
CA ASP A 736 11.58 -6.42 -21.59
C ASP A 736 11.61 -7.95 -21.55
N ASN A 737 12.79 -8.56 -21.63
CA ASN A 737 12.98 -10.00 -21.43
C ASN A 737 12.78 -10.35 -19.94
N LEU A 738 12.24 -11.54 -19.67
CA LEU A 738 12.04 -12.03 -18.31
C LEU A 738 13.40 -12.34 -17.66
N GLY A 739 13.64 -11.75 -16.49
CA GLY A 739 14.85 -11.96 -15.67
C GLY A 739 14.62 -12.93 -14.51
N ALA A 740 13.43 -12.90 -13.91
CA ALA A 740 13.03 -13.87 -12.91
C ALA A 740 11.51 -14.04 -12.80
N PHE A 741 11.09 -15.19 -12.28
CA PHE A 741 9.73 -15.44 -11.79
C PHE A 741 9.80 -15.73 -10.29
N MET A 742 8.87 -15.17 -9.51
CA MET A 742 8.84 -15.37 -8.06
C MET A 742 7.44 -15.78 -7.61
N ALA A 743 7.39 -16.75 -6.69
CA ALA A 743 6.19 -17.17 -5.99
C ALA A 743 6.45 -17.28 -4.49
N VAL A 744 5.45 -16.92 -3.68
CA VAL A 744 5.42 -17.21 -2.24
C VAL A 744 4.23 -18.12 -1.94
N ASP A 745 4.43 -19.14 -1.10
CA ASP A 745 3.32 -19.97 -0.63
C ASP A 745 2.39 -19.10 0.24
N ALA A 746 1.17 -18.91 -0.25
CA ALA A 746 0.16 -18.08 0.37
C ALA A 746 -0.83 -18.87 1.24
N ASN A 747 -0.72 -20.19 1.32
CA ASN A 747 -1.63 -21.02 2.10
C ASN A 747 -1.21 -21.10 3.57
N ALA A 748 -1.94 -20.43 4.47
CA ALA A 748 -1.65 -20.42 5.91
C ALA A 748 -1.74 -21.80 6.59
N THR A 749 -2.34 -22.79 5.96
CA THR A 749 -2.36 -24.19 6.44
C THR A 749 -1.12 -24.98 6.02
N SER A 750 -0.37 -24.50 5.03
CA SER A 750 0.88 -25.11 4.55
C SER A 750 2.00 -24.99 5.58
N GLY A 751 2.83 -26.03 5.68
CA GLY A 751 4.10 -25.96 6.42
C GLY A 751 5.14 -25.04 5.78
N GLU A 752 4.93 -24.68 4.51
CA GLU A 752 5.81 -23.84 3.70
C GLU A 752 5.29 -22.39 3.57
N TYR A 753 4.24 -22.01 4.31
CA TYR A 753 3.65 -20.66 4.26
C TYR A 753 4.71 -19.55 4.37
N GLY A 754 4.66 -18.58 3.47
CA GLY A 754 5.60 -17.46 3.43
C GLY A 754 6.95 -17.77 2.80
N LYS A 755 7.19 -19.01 2.36
CA LYS A 755 8.44 -19.37 1.70
C LYS A 755 8.51 -18.81 0.28
N ILE A 756 9.49 -17.94 0.05
CA ILE A 756 9.72 -17.25 -1.23
C ILE A 756 10.63 -18.11 -2.11
N ARG A 757 10.16 -18.43 -3.32
CA ARG A 757 10.90 -19.18 -4.35
C ARG A 757 11.08 -18.28 -5.58
N LEU A 758 12.32 -18.18 -6.07
CA LEU A 758 12.70 -17.43 -7.25
C LEU A 758 13.30 -18.36 -8.31
N LEU A 759 12.75 -18.30 -9.51
CA LEU A 759 13.32 -18.89 -10.71
C LEU A 759 14.11 -17.81 -11.44
N LYS A 760 15.45 -17.90 -11.42
CA LYS A 760 16.34 -16.95 -12.12
C LYS A 760 16.53 -17.43 -13.55
N LEU A 761 16.17 -16.59 -14.53
CA LEU A 761 16.37 -16.88 -15.94
C LEU A 761 17.82 -16.56 -16.37
N PRO A 762 18.36 -17.27 -17.37
CA PRO A 762 19.66 -16.98 -17.97
C PRO A 762 19.69 -15.57 -18.58
N SER A 763 20.85 -14.90 -18.50
CA SER A 763 21.02 -13.56 -19.10
C SER A 763 21.41 -13.61 -20.58
N GLU A 764 21.86 -14.78 -21.02
CA GLU A 764 22.33 -15.11 -22.37
C GLU A 764 21.20 -15.55 -23.31
N THR A 765 20.10 -16.09 -22.78
CA THR A 765 18.94 -16.51 -23.58
C THR A 765 17.78 -15.52 -23.39
N PRO A 766 17.27 -14.90 -24.46
CA PRO A 766 16.14 -13.99 -24.36
C PRO A 766 14.84 -14.79 -24.14
N VAL A 767 14.38 -14.81 -22.89
CA VAL A 767 13.05 -15.33 -22.55
C VAL A 767 12.05 -14.16 -22.60
N PRO A 768 10.94 -14.24 -23.36
CA PRO A 768 9.99 -13.13 -23.46
C PRO A 768 9.39 -12.77 -22.09
N GLY A 769 9.36 -11.49 -21.72
CA GLY A 769 8.58 -11.00 -20.57
C GLY A 769 7.14 -10.63 -20.94
N PRO A 770 6.30 -10.24 -19.97
CA PRO A 770 4.88 -9.94 -20.19
C PRO A 770 4.61 -8.95 -21.34
N GLN A 771 5.38 -7.86 -21.42
CA GLN A 771 5.23 -6.84 -22.47
C GLN A 771 5.53 -7.39 -23.88
N LEU A 772 6.56 -8.24 -24.01
CA LEU A 772 6.91 -8.86 -25.29
C LEU A 772 5.86 -9.87 -25.73
N VAL A 773 5.30 -10.63 -24.79
CA VAL A 773 4.22 -11.57 -25.08
C VAL A 773 2.95 -10.84 -25.50
N GLN A 774 2.58 -9.75 -24.82
CA GLN A 774 1.45 -8.92 -25.23
C GLN A 774 1.64 -8.35 -26.63
N SER A 775 2.84 -7.83 -26.93
CA SER A 775 3.18 -7.33 -28.25
C SER A 775 3.07 -8.44 -29.31
N LYS A 776 3.51 -9.65 -28.99
CA LYS A 776 3.38 -10.83 -29.85
C LYS A 776 1.92 -11.21 -30.09
N PHE A 777 1.06 -11.18 -29.07
CA PHE A 777 -0.39 -11.39 -29.22
C PHE A 777 -1.02 -10.35 -30.14
N ASN A 778 -0.70 -9.07 -29.92
CA ASN A 778 -1.31 -7.97 -30.67
C ASN A 778 -0.79 -7.83 -32.11
N SER A 779 0.41 -8.32 -32.40
CA SER A 779 1.05 -8.24 -33.73
C SER A 779 0.82 -9.48 -34.59
N ASP A 780 0.31 -10.57 -34.04
CA ASP A 780 -0.03 -11.76 -34.82
C ASP A 780 -1.21 -11.46 -35.77
N PRO A 781 -1.06 -11.62 -37.09
CA PRO A 781 -2.11 -11.24 -38.04
C PRO A 781 -3.44 -11.99 -37.87
N VAL A 782 -3.42 -13.25 -37.43
CA VAL A 782 -4.64 -14.05 -37.26
C VAL A 782 -5.40 -13.54 -36.05
N ILE A 783 -4.70 -13.40 -34.93
CA ILE A 783 -5.26 -12.86 -33.69
C ILE A 783 -5.77 -11.43 -33.90
N ALA A 784 -4.96 -10.56 -34.50
CA ALA A 784 -5.34 -9.17 -34.74
C ALA A 784 -6.59 -9.05 -35.63
N ASN A 785 -6.72 -9.87 -36.67
CA ASN A 785 -7.91 -9.88 -37.53
C ASN A 785 -9.15 -10.34 -36.75
N GLU A 786 -9.04 -11.40 -35.96
CA GLU A 786 -10.16 -11.91 -35.17
C GLU A 786 -10.61 -10.92 -34.10
N LEU A 787 -9.67 -10.34 -33.34
CA LEU A 787 -9.97 -9.29 -32.36
C LEU A 787 -10.58 -8.04 -33.03
N ASN A 788 -10.14 -7.68 -34.24
CA ASN A 788 -10.75 -6.58 -35.00
C ASN A 788 -12.17 -6.90 -35.46
N ILE A 789 -12.48 -8.15 -35.81
CA ILE A 789 -13.83 -8.60 -36.12
C ILE A 789 -14.71 -8.49 -34.87
N LEU A 790 -14.23 -8.99 -33.72
CA LEU A 790 -14.95 -8.93 -32.46
C LEU A 790 -15.24 -7.48 -32.01
N LYS A 791 -14.30 -6.54 -32.24
CA LYS A 791 -14.52 -5.11 -31.99
C LYS A 791 -15.61 -4.51 -32.88
N LYS A 792 -15.61 -4.87 -34.17
CA LYS A 792 -16.56 -4.33 -35.16
C LYS A 792 -17.96 -4.93 -35.00
N PHE A 793 -18.07 -6.14 -34.47
CA PHE A 793 -19.33 -6.80 -34.26
C PHE A 793 -20.05 -6.20 -33.03
N GLY A 794 -21.10 -5.40 -33.29
CA GLY A 794 -21.98 -4.85 -32.24
C GLY A 794 -21.42 -3.67 -31.45
N ASP A 795 -20.47 -2.91 -32.02
CA ASP A 795 -19.77 -1.79 -31.35
C ASP A 795 -19.21 -2.19 -29.97
N SER A 796 -18.47 -3.29 -29.94
CA SER A 796 -17.94 -3.87 -28.71
C SER A 796 -16.54 -3.37 -28.37
N GLU A 797 -16.28 -3.14 -27.10
CA GLU A 797 -14.94 -2.86 -26.58
C GLU A 797 -14.28 -4.15 -26.11
N ILE A 798 -12.98 -4.30 -26.42
CA ILE A 798 -12.15 -5.40 -25.90
C ILE A 798 -11.52 -4.95 -24.60
N GLU A 799 -11.69 -5.77 -23.57
CA GLU A 799 -10.97 -5.65 -22.31
C GLU A 799 -10.11 -6.90 -22.11
N TYR A 800 -8.82 -6.69 -21.89
CA TYR A 800 -7.89 -7.77 -21.59
C TYR A 800 -7.89 -8.02 -20.08
N GLY A 801 -7.96 -9.28 -19.68
CA GLY A 801 -7.64 -9.66 -18.30
C GLY A 801 -6.14 -9.82 -18.10
N ASN A 802 -5.75 -10.17 -16.88
CA ASN A 802 -4.36 -10.31 -16.49
C ASN A 802 -3.64 -11.38 -17.33
N LEU A 803 -2.46 -11.02 -17.84
CA LEU A 803 -1.56 -11.96 -18.49
C LEU A 803 -0.80 -12.78 -17.44
N LEU A 804 -1.23 -14.03 -17.25
CA LEU A 804 -0.63 -14.97 -16.32
C LEU A 804 0.62 -15.60 -16.94
N THR A 805 1.74 -15.53 -16.23
CA THR A 805 3.00 -16.20 -16.60
C THR A 805 3.22 -17.40 -15.69
N VAL A 806 3.26 -18.62 -16.24
CA VAL A 806 3.33 -19.86 -15.47
C VAL A 806 4.52 -20.72 -15.92
N PRO A 807 5.49 -21.01 -15.04
CA PRO A 807 6.52 -22.03 -15.28
C PRO A 807 5.91 -23.40 -15.55
N LEU A 808 6.28 -24.02 -16.68
CA LEU A 808 5.80 -25.35 -17.07
C LEU A 808 6.93 -26.14 -17.74
N ASP A 809 7.39 -27.19 -17.08
CA ASP A 809 8.35 -28.19 -17.60
C ASP A 809 9.64 -27.61 -18.22
N GLY A 810 10.16 -26.51 -17.68
CA GLY A 810 11.38 -25.85 -18.16
C GLY A 810 11.13 -24.71 -19.15
N GLY A 811 9.88 -24.51 -19.59
CA GLY A 811 9.43 -23.36 -20.38
C GLY A 811 8.44 -22.48 -19.61
N LEU A 812 7.82 -21.52 -20.29
CA LEU A 812 6.81 -20.62 -19.72
C LEU A 812 5.54 -20.64 -20.55
N LEU A 813 4.42 -20.87 -19.86
CA LEU A 813 3.07 -20.81 -20.39
C LEU A 813 2.46 -19.45 -20.05
N TYR A 814 2.01 -18.74 -21.07
CA TYR A 814 1.32 -17.46 -20.96
C TYR A 814 -0.15 -17.65 -21.27
N VAL A 815 -1.03 -17.17 -20.39
CA VAL A 815 -2.49 -17.26 -20.54
C VAL A 815 -3.11 -15.91 -20.24
N GLU A 816 -3.96 -15.41 -21.13
CA GLU A 816 -4.64 -14.12 -20.98
C GLU A 816 -6.11 -14.25 -21.43
N PRO A 817 -7.09 -14.04 -20.54
CA PRO A 817 -8.49 -14.02 -20.92
C PRO A 817 -8.85 -12.71 -21.63
N VAL A 818 -9.67 -12.80 -22.68
CA VAL A 818 -10.13 -11.66 -23.48
C VAL A 818 -11.64 -11.52 -23.31
N TYR A 819 -12.06 -10.35 -22.82
CA TYR A 819 -13.45 -10.00 -22.58
C TYR A 819 -13.98 -9.06 -23.66
N LEU A 820 -15.26 -9.20 -23.97
CA LEU A 820 -16.00 -8.23 -24.78
C LEU A 820 -17.06 -7.55 -23.94
N ARG A 821 -17.12 -6.23 -24.06
CA ARG A 821 -18.21 -5.39 -23.54
C ARG A 821 -18.97 -4.83 -24.74
N GLY A 822 -20.20 -5.28 -24.94
CA GLY A 822 -21.02 -4.82 -26.07
C GLY A 822 -21.62 -3.44 -25.82
N ALA A 823 -21.92 -2.67 -26.87
CA ALA A 823 -22.50 -1.34 -26.74
C ALA A 823 -23.82 -1.29 -25.92
N ASN A 824 -24.63 -2.35 -26.00
CA ASN A 824 -25.89 -2.47 -25.26
C ASN A 824 -25.76 -3.28 -23.95
N THR A 825 -24.64 -3.98 -23.76
CA THR A 825 -24.38 -4.88 -22.64
C THR A 825 -23.19 -4.33 -21.87
N ASN A 826 -23.46 -3.44 -20.91
CA ASN A 826 -22.45 -2.63 -20.20
C ASN A 826 -21.52 -3.41 -19.24
N TYR A 827 -21.34 -4.72 -19.42
CA TYR A 827 -20.47 -5.53 -18.58
C TYR A 827 -19.64 -6.54 -19.41
N PRO A 828 -18.42 -6.88 -18.96
CA PRO A 828 -17.52 -7.73 -19.70
C PRO A 828 -17.95 -9.20 -19.65
N LEU A 829 -17.88 -9.87 -20.80
CA LEU A 829 -18.11 -11.30 -20.98
C LEU A 829 -16.85 -11.94 -21.57
N LEU A 830 -16.38 -13.05 -20.99
CA LEU A 830 -15.26 -13.82 -21.52
C LEU A 830 -15.64 -14.39 -22.88
N LYS A 831 -14.80 -14.14 -23.90
CA LYS A 831 -15.09 -14.60 -25.26
C LYS A 831 -13.96 -15.37 -25.90
N LYS A 832 -12.71 -15.05 -25.55
CA LYS A 832 -11.54 -15.77 -26.06
C LYS A 832 -10.49 -15.93 -24.97
N VAL A 833 -9.58 -16.87 -25.16
CA VAL A 833 -8.40 -17.10 -24.33
C VAL A 833 -7.16 -17.10 -25.22
N LEU A 834 -6.24 -16.20 -24.94
CA LEU A 834 -4.93 -16.12 -25.56
C LEU A 834 -3.96 -17.04 -24.84
N VAL A 835 -3.24 -17.88 -25.58
CA VAL A 835 -2.22 -18.77 -25.02
C VAL A 835 -0.93 -18.74 -25.85
N SER A 836 0.21 -18.78 -25.17
CA SER A 836 1.52 -19.01 -25.81
C SER A 836 2.41 -19.84 -24.89
N TYR A 837 3.21 -20.74 -25.46
CA TYR A 837 4.21 -21.51 -24.72
C TYR A 837 5.61 -21.30 -25.28
N GLY A 838 6.53 -20.79 -24.46
CA GLY A 838 7.87 -20.41 -24.90
C GLY A 838 7.81 -19.48 -26.13
N ASP A 839 8.53 -19.85 -27.19
CA ASP A 839 8.54 -19.11 -28.45
C ASP A 839 7.51 -19.59 -29.48
N ASN A 840 6.62 -20.53 -29.13
CA ASN A 840 5.58 -21.02 -30.04
C ASN A 840 4.69 -19.88 -30.56
N LYS A 841 4.03 -20.11 -31.70
CA LYS A 841 3.04 -19.16 -32.20
C LYS A 841 1.92 -18.98 -31.17
N PRO A 842 1.48 -17.73 -30.93
CA PRO A 842 0.36 -17.50 -30.04
C PRO A 842 -0.91 -18.08 -30.64
N VAL A 843 -1.85 -18.46 -29.78
CA VAL A 843 -3.15 -19.03 -30.18
C VAL A 843 -4.27 -18.26 -29.49
N LEU A 844 -5.41 -18.15 -30.17
CA LEU A 844 -6.64 -17.52 -29.69
C LEU A 844 -7.78 -18.51 -29.92
N GLU A 845 -8.44 -18.94 -28.85
CA GLU A 845 -9.55 -19.91 -28.93
C GLU A 845 -10.67 -19.52 -27.96
N ASP A 846 -11.85 -20.13 -28.10
CA ASP A 846 -13.03 -19.82 -27.28
C ASP A 846 -12.92 -20.33 -25.83
N SER A 847 -12.08 -21.34 -25.59
CA SER A 847 -11.87 -21.92 -24.26
C SER A 847 -10.39 -22.15 -23.98
N LEU A 848 -10.02 -22.15 -22.69
CA LEU A 848 -8.66 -22.48 -22.27
C LEU A 848 -8.25 -23.88 -22.72
N LYS A 849 -9.17 -24.85 -22.64
CA LYS A 849 -8.91 -26.23 -23.04
C LYS A 849 -8.55 -26.31 -24.52
N ASP A 850 -9.32 -25.63 -25.37
CA ASP A 850 -9.05 -25.57 -26.81
C ASP A 850 -7.74 -24.84 -27.10
N ALA A 851 -7.49 -23.71 -26.45
CA ALA A 851 -6.23 -22.97 -26.59
C ALA A 851 -5.02 -23.84 -26.22
N LEU A 852 -5.10 -24.61 -25.12
CA LEU A 852 -4.05 -25.53 -24.72
C LEU A 852 -3.91 -26.70 -25.72
N ASP A 853 -5.01 -27.27 -26.20
CA ASP A 853 -4.97 -28.33 -27.20
C ASP A 853 -4.34 -27.86 -28.51
N VAL A 854 -4.58 -26.62 -28.92
CA VAL A 854 -4.00 -26.02 -30.14
C VAL A 854 -2.53 -25.65 -29.94
N VAL A 855 -2.15 -25.00 -28.82
CA VAL A 855 -0.75 -24.57 -28.58
C VAL A 855 0.22 -25.76 -28.51
N PHE A 856 -0.28 -26.93 -28.08
CA PHE A 856 0.49 -28.18 -28.03
C PHE A 856 0.17 -29.13 -29.21
N GLY A 857 -0.58 -28.69 -30.22
CA GLY A 857 -0.77 -29.43 -31.48
C GLY A 857 -1.62 -30.70 -31.37
N LYS A 858 -2.47 -30.82 -30.34
CA LYS A 858 -3.49 -31.86 -30.17
C LYS A 858 -4.73 -31.59 -31.03
N LYS A 859 -5.00 -30.30 -31.32
CA LYS A 859 -6.10 -29.81 -32.16
C LYS A 859 -5.55 -28.81 -33.19
N ALA A 860 -6.19 -28.71 -34.35
CA ALA A 860 -5.90 -27.62 -35.29
C ALA A 860 -6.53 -26.30 -34.80
N PRO A 861 -5.93 -25.13 -35.07
CA PRO A 861 -6.53 -23.85 -34.74
C PRO A 861 -7.93 -23.73 -35.33
N SER A 862 -8.85 -23.10 -34.61
CA SER A 862 -10.13 -22.73 -35.19
C SER A 862 -9.90 -21.62 -36.23
N THR A 863 -9.72 -22.00 -37.49
CA THR A 863 -9.81 -21.03 -38.58
C THR A 863 -11.25 -20.53 -38.60
N GLY A 864 -11.47 -19.23 -38.36
CA GLY A 864 -12.77 -18.55 -38.33
C GLY A 864 -13.58 -18.57 -39.64
N THR A 865 -13.54 -19.67 -40.38
CA THR A 865 -14.44 -20.03 -41.46
C THR A 865 -15.23 -21.25 -41.01
N GLU A 866 -16.28 -21.04 -40.21
CA GLU A 866 -17.43 -21.92 -40.25
C GLU A 866 -18.02 -21.82 -41.67
N GLN A 867 -17.75 -22.83 -42.48
CA GLN A 867 -18.66 -23.18 -43.54
C GLN A 867 -19.94 -23.68 -42.84
N PRO A 868 -21.14 -23.16 -43.15
CA PRO A 868 -22.35 -23.50 -42.42
C PRO A 868 -22.59 -25.02 -42.40
N PRO A 869 -23.20 -25.59 -41.34
CA PRO A 869 -23.46 -27.01 -41.25
C PRO A 869 -24.29 -27.46 -42.45
N GLY A 870 -23.74 -28.39 -43.23
CA GLY A 870 -24.48 -29.05 -44.28
C GLY A 870 -25.60 -29.90 -43.67
N GLY A 871 -26.85 -29.53 -43.95
CA GLY A 871 -28.01 -30.35 -43.67
C GLY A 871 -29.32 -29.68 -44.06
N GLY A 872 -29.92 -30.14 -45.16
CA GLY A 872 -31.37 -30.00 -45.40
C GLY A 872 -31.76 -29.05 -46.53
N ASP A 873 -31.88 -29.65 -47.72
CA ASP A 873 -32.71 -29.27 -48.87
C ASP A 873 -33.76 -28.16 -48.64
N THR A 874 -33.46 -26.93 -49.07
CA THR A 874 -34.47 -25.96 -49.53
C THR A 874 -33.84 -24.95 -50.50
N GLY A 875 -34.27 -25.01 -51.77
CA GLY A 875 -34.49 -23.84 -52.64
C GLY A 875 -33.30 -22.92 -52.94
N GLN A 876 -32.45 -23.35 -53.86
CA GLN A 876 -31.51 -22.49 -54.60
C GLN A 876 -32.28 -21.30 -55.24
N PRO A 877 -31.92 -20.02 -54.99
CA PRO A 877 -32.41 -18.92 -55.82
C PRO A 877 -31.81 -19.11 -57.23
N PRO A 878 -32.54 -18.80 -58.31
CA PRO A 878 -32.05 -19.09 -59.65
C PRO A 878 -30.79 -18.28 -59.94
N SER A 879 -29.64 -18.95 -59.91
CA SER A 879 -28.41 -18.43 -60.48
C SER A 879 -28.60 -18.39 -61.99
N ASP A 880 -28.62 -17.19 -62.56
CA ASP A 880 -28.71 -17.00 -64.00
C ASP A 880 -27.55 -17.77 -64.66
N GLN A 881 -27.85 -18.90 -65.33
CA GLN A 881 -26.85 -19.84 -65.87
C GLN A 881 -25.83 -19.13 -66.77
N THR A 882 -26.23 -18.01 -67.35
CA THR A 882 -25.41 -17.13 -68.18
C THR A 882 -24.25 -16.48 -67.44
N VAL A 883 -24.40 -16.14 -66.16
CA VAL A 883 -23.33 -15.53 -65.34
C VAL A 883 -22.28 -16.58 -64.95
N GLN A 884 -22.71 -17.78 -64.56
CA GLN A 884 -21.77 -18.87 -64.23
C GLN A 884 -20.96 -19.32 -65.45
N GLN A 885 -21.58 -19.41 -66.62
CA GLN A 885 -20.87 -19.73 -67.86
C GLN A 885 -19.86 -18.65 -68.24
N ALA A 886 -20.22 -17.38 -68.07
CA ALA A 886 -19.32 -16.25 -68.34
C ALA A 886 -18.11 -16.22 -67.38
N LEU A 887 -18.30 -16.59 -66.11
CA LEU A 887 -17.20 -16.69 -65.15
C LEU A 887 -16.29 -17.90 -65.42
N ALA A 888 -16.84 -19.04 -65.83
CA ALA A 888 -16.04 -20.20 -66.25
C ALA A 888 -15.21 -19.91 -67.51
N ASP A 889 -15.80 -19.23 -68.50
CA ASP A 889 -15.10 -18.77 -69.71
C ASP A 889 -13.98 -17.78 -69.38
N ALA A 890 -14.21 -16.88 -68.41
CA ALA A 890 -13.19 -15.94 -67.93
C ALA A 890 -12.01 -16.67 -67.29
N GLN A 891 -12.28 -17.62 -66.39
CA GLN A 891 -11.22 -18.41 -65.75
C GLN A 891 -10.39 -19.18 -66.79
N LYS A 892 -11.05 -19.81 -67.76
CA LYS A 892 -10.37 -20.54 -68.83
C LYS A 892 -9.51 -19.61 -69.71
N ALA A 893 -10.03 -18.45 -70.09
CA ALA A 893 -9.29 -17.46 -70.87
C ALA A 893 -8.08 -16.90 -70.12
N TYR A 894 -8.20 -16.73 -68.80
CA TYR A 894 -7.08 -16.32 -67.94
C TYR A 894 -5.96 -17.38 -67.91
N GLU A 895 -6.31 -18.65 -67.75
CA GLU A 895 -5.36 -19.77 -67.75
C GLU A 895 -4.69 -19.98 -69.12
N GLU A 896 -5.44 -19.83 -70.22
CA GLU A 896 -4.89 -19.82 -71.59
C GLU A 896 -3.89 -18.66 -71.77
N GLY A 897 -4.20 -17.49 -71.20
CA GLY A 897 -3.31 -16.32 -71.21
C GLY A 897 -2.02 -16.57 -70.45
N GLU A 898 -2.08 -17.07 -69.23
CA GLU A 898 -0.87 -17.33 -68.43
C GLU A 898 0.02 -18.40 -69.08
N LYS A 899 -0.56 -19.42 -69.72
CA LYS A 899 0.21 -20.41 -70.51
C LYS A 899 0.86 -19.79 -71.75
N ALA A 900 0.16 -18.95 -72.51
CA ALA A 900 0.72 -18.28 -73.68
C ALA A 900 1.84 -17.29 -73.29
N ARG A 901 1.66 -16.56 -72.18
CA ARG A 901 2.65 -15.64 -71.61
C ARG A 901 3.91 -16.38 -71.17
N ALA A 902 3.76 -17.51 -70.47
CA ALA A 902 4.89 -18.34 -70.05
C ALA A 902 5.66 -18.96 -71.23
N GLY A 903 4.97 -19.23 -72.36
CA GLY A 903 5.55 -19.74 -73.59
C GLY A 903 6.11 -18.67 -74.55
N GLY A 904 6.04 -17.38 -74.22
CA GLY A 904 6.50 -16.28 -75.08
C GLY A 904 5.62 -16.02 -76.32
N ASP A 905 4.44 -16.62 -76.40
CA ASP A 905 3.46 -16.42 -77.47
C ASP A 905 2.58 -15.20 -77.18
N TRP A 906 3.07 -14.03 -77.58
CA TRP A 906 2.36 -12.77 -77.38
C TRP A 906 1.08 -12.64 -78.21
N ALA A 907 0.97 -13.36 -79.33
CA ALA A 907 -0.24 -13.38 -80.14
C ALA A 907 -1.34 -14.20 -79.43
N GLY A 908 -1.00 -15.40 -78.94
CA GLY A 908 -1.88 -16.23 -78.11
C GLY A 908 -2.30 -15.54 -76.81
N TYR A 909 -1.39 -14.81 -76.16
CA TYR A 909 -1.73 -13.98 -74.99
C TYR A 909 -2.73 -12.87 -75.34
N GLY A 910 -2.52 -12.19 -76.48
CA GLY A 910 -3.43 -11.16 -76.97
C GLY A 910 -4.85 -11.68 -77.25
N GLU A 911 -4.97 -12.89 -77.80
CA GLU A 911 -6.28 -13.54 -78.00
C GLU A 911 -6.94 -13.96 -76.68
N ALA A 912 -6.17 -14.54 -75.76
CA ALA A 912 -6.66 -14.93 -74.44
C ALA A 912 -7.19 -13.73 -73.65
N GLN A 913 -6.50 -12.59 -73.70
CA GLN A 913 -6.96 -11.34 -73.07
C GLN A 913 -8.26 -10.80 -73.71
N LYS A 914 -8.45 -10.94 -75.02
CA LYS A 914 -9.73 -10.58 -75.68
C LYS A 914 -10.87 -11.49 -75.24
N LYS A 915 -10.63 -12.81 -75.14
CA LYS A 915 -11.63 -13.78 -74.65
C LYS A 915 -12.00 -13.50 -73.19
N LEU A 916 -11.01 -13.20 -72.35
CA LEU A 916 -11.22 -12.85 -70.95
C LEU A 916 -12.09 -11.59 -70.82
N LYS A 917 -11.76 -10.53 -71.58
CA LYS A 917 -12.57 -9.31 -71.61
C LYS A 917 -14.00 -9.58 -72.08
N ALA A 918 -14.19 -10.35 -73.14
CA ALA A 918 -15.52 -10.68 -73.66
C ALA A 918 -16.35 -11.54 -72.68
N ALA A 919 -15.69 -12.40 -71.89
CA ALA A 919 -16.34 -13.18 -70.84
C ALA A 919 -16.78 -12.30 -69.67
N LEU A 920 -15.92 -11.38 -69.22
CA LEU A 920 -16.24 -10.41 -68.17
C LEU A 920 -17.33 -9.42 -68.59
N ASP A 921 -17.31 -8.93 -69.83
CA ASP A 921 -18.36 -8.04 -70.35
C ASP A 921 -19.72 -8.76 -70.45
N ARG A 922 -19.73 -10.07 -70.75
CA ARG A 922 -20.94 -10.91 -70.71
C ARG A 922 -21.45 -11.09 -69.29
N ALA A 923 -20.56 -11.34 -68.33
CA ALA A 923 -20.92 -11.44 -66.92
C ALA A 923 -21.53 -10.13 -66.40
N ALA A 924 -20.92 -8.99 -66.72
CA ALA A 924 -21.42 -7.66 -66.34
C ALA A 924 -22.81 -7.39 -66.93
N LYS A 925 -23.02 -7.64 -68.23
CA LYS A 925 -24.33 -7.44 -68.89
C LYS A 925 -25.41 -8.39 -68.39
N ALA A 926 -25.06 -9.61 -68.01
CA ALA A 926 -26.00 -10.56 -67.40
C ALA A 926 -26.38 -10.12 -65.98
N SER A 927 -25.42 -9.57 -65.21
CA SER A 927 -25.68 -9.05 -63.87
C SER A 927 -26.57 -7.80 -63.86
N GLU A 928 -26.49 -6.92 -64.86
CA GLU A 928 -27.33 -5.72 -64.99
C GLU A 928 -28.80 -6.02 -65.36
N LYS A 929 -29.09 -7.18 -65.99
CA LYS A 929 -30.45 -7.60 -66.33
C LYS A 929 -31.22 -8.23 -65.15
N GLY A 930 -30.54 -8.69 -64.11
CA GLY A 930 -31.16 -9.22 -62.89
C GLY A 930 -31.64 -8.15 -61.90
N GLY A 931 -31.36 -6.87 -62.16
CA GLY A 931 -31.56 -5.75 -61.22
C GLY A 931 -32.68 -4.75 -61.56
N LYS A 932 -33.74 -5.14 -62.28
CA LYS A 932 -34.95 -4.30 -62.44
C LYS A 932 -36.14 -4.90 -61.66
N PRO A 933 -36.74 -4.17 -60.70
CA PRO A 933 -37.97 -4.62 -60.05
C PRO A 933 -39.15 -4.47 -61.02
N GLY A 934 -39.87 -5.56 -61.28
CA GLY A 934 -41.20 -5.52 -61.90
C GLY A 934 -42.24 -5.11 -60.86
N SER A 935 -43.04 -4.11 -61.23
CA SER A 935 -44.25 -3.52 -60.61
C SER A 935 -44.97 -4.31 -59.53
#